data_AF-A0A9W6TSB9-F1
#
_entry.id   AF-A0A9W6TSB9-F1
#
_cell.length_a   1.000
_cell.length_b   1.000
_cell.length_c   1.000
_cell.angle_alpha   90.00
_cell.angle_beta   90.00
_cell.angle_gamma   90.00
#
_symmetry.space_group_name_H-M   'P 1'
#
loop_
_entity.id
_entity.type
_entity.pdbx_description
1 polymer ?
#
loop_
_entity_poly.entity_id
_entity_poly.type
_entity_poly.pdbx_seq_one_letter_code
_entity_poly.pdbx_strand_id
1 'polypeptide(L)'
;MSGAPPIAKVQVKSHANEESGQSRASWISGVSTQAAPVVRPQRAARENQYLVGPRAKKKLMRLHIFNIVRRLVVIAAAVQYILISMTATWSTIQALKGTHNPPESFRVFTATLIAGYLGDGLIRESPLVQGVLGGDTTPRDHAVFLQSKNTTSFQNCSGLPKFNPAIYNYNYLSHVYLGMVSGASYNITVLPDFELVTVVVDCSFTNLKTGDNAMVRSYNLVRSRTRPEDLYLVTMSINVQDYEIRDYNKKGPGVLTMISLVQDMSAATLGQFYLMTLTYPFKRSMDFEVYEFVRITVDSYLELRSIPRDPLTQPSKHVVTSRKRGFFNGEEQSNIRYMYTLLDPEATSAMSRWEWLGEAVISDSWAWVHGLHLYFGMQTIFSLGVLSLVAYHNARAGKLWIGDPFASVSTANLVTRGVFVVISWYLNSFWMLFEFCLSIGGKISKTQIVRVHTEMVHADVLVVYLGLVGLLSSLFRERIDPSVAIFLFEIIYSEHQILVASASKAIRKEVVAYSDSVFRLGVAKISSAVASMSPLRLWTDFQISTQKDTKFLFASFFPYAIALSVIAGFAILHKIYRHYYPDKNRQRSSVMSTERSSINEKTALTLKGNLTNFEISTGAELQTRFGIISDYSNYVYYKGMKFASADGVYCSGYVIVNGKMLVGIKDLLSVAMIKATGSRLTNVYVYEVEGNTVKETARLVYPETFTWSDLWRLNVTSLL
;
A
#
# COMPACT_ATOMS: atom_id res chain seq x y z
N MET A 1 -31.18 14.52 39.34
CA MET A 1 -32.45 13.89 38.92
C MET A 1 -32.07 12.68 38.07
N SER A 2 -31.77 11.56 38.72
CA SER A 2 -32.69 10.44 39.06
C SER A 2 -32.91 9.55 37.84
N GLY A 3 -32.57 8.27 37.80
CA GLY A 3 -32.13 7.30 38.80
C GLY A 3 -32.47 5.92 38.24
N ALA A 4 -31.52 4.99 38.24
CA ALA A 4 -31.81 3.55 38.16
C ALA A 4 -32.53 3.12 39.48
N PRO A 5 -33.12 1.90 39.67
CA PRO A 5 -32.60 0.62 39.16
C PRO A 5 -33.71 -0.51 39.04
N PRO A 6 -33.47 -1.84 39.24
CA PRO A 6 -34.18 -2.97 38.58
C PRO A 6 -35.01 -3.82 39.59
N ILE A 7 -35.54 -5.02 39.23
CA ILE A 7 -36.05 -6.13 40.12
C ILE A 7 -36.84 -7.12 39.21
N ALA A 8 -36.94 -8.46 39.36
CA ALA A 8 -36.45 -9.44 40.33
C ALA A 8 -36.59 -10.89 39.79
N LYS A 9 -35.85 -11.79 40.46
CA LYS A 9 -36.00 -13.25 40.50
C LYS A 9 -37.34 -13.68 41.12
N VAL A 10 -37.83 -14.88 40.78
CA VAL A 10 -38.81 -15.62 41.60
C VAL A 10 -38.31 -17.05 41.87
N GLN A 11 -38.41 -17.44 43.14
CA GLN A 11 -38.05 -18.72 43.75
C GLN A 11 -39.22 -19.72 43.77
N VAL A 12 -38.82 -20.99 43.65
CA VAL A 12 -39.31 -22.26 44.24
C VAL A 12 -40.53 -22.22 45.19
N LYS A 13 -41.43 -23.20 45.01
CA LYS A 13 -42.13 -23.85 46.13
C LYS A 13 -42.23 -25.38 45.96
N SER A 14 -41.95 -26.05 47.06
CA SER A 14 -42.04 -27.48 47.37
C SER A 14 -43.48 -27.94 47.65
N HIS A 15 -43.78 -29.21 47.41
CA HIS A 15 -44.76 -29.95 48.21
C HIS A 15 -44.26 -31.37 48.47
N ALA A 16 -44.35 -31.77 49.74
CA ALA A 16 -44.07 -33.09 50.28
C ALA A 16 -45.31 -33.60 51.02
N ASN A 17 -45.30 -34.92 51.23
CA ASN A 17 -46.11 -35.74 52.15
C ASN A 17 -47.59 -35.98 51.76
N GLU A 18 -48.22 -37.11 52.05
CA GLU A 18 -47.88 -38.40 52.69
C GLU A 18 -49.10 -39.33 52.47
N GLU A 19 -48.90 -40.65 52.49
CA GLU A 19 -49.74 -41.69 53.14
C GLU A 19 -49.32 -43.07 52.57
N SER A 20 -48.64 -43.90 53.37
CA SER A 20 -49.17 -45.01 54.19
C SER A 20 -49.74 -46.18 53.35
N GLY A 21 -49.38 -47.45 53.55
CA GLY A 21 -48.49 -48.04 54.52
C GLY A 21 -48.27 -49.55 54.31
N GLN A 22 -47.67 -50.12 55.36
CA GLN A 22 -47.64 -51.53 55.77
C GLN A 22 -46.61 -52.51 55.18
N SER A 23 -46.00 -53.18 56.15
CA SER A 23 -44.93 -54.15 56.15
C SER A 23 -45.47 -55.59 56.12
N ARG A 24 -44.67 -56.53 55.61
CA ARG A 24 -44.29 -57.76 56.35
C ARG A 24 -43.31 -58.63 55.57
N ALA A 25 -42.58 -59.41 56.35
CA ALA A 25 -41.42 -60.20 56.00
C ALA A 25 -41.76 -61.63 55.52
N SER A 26 -40.66 -62.29 55.12
CA SER A 26 -40.32 -63.73 55.25
C SER A 26 -40.65 -64.73 54.13
N TRP A 27 -39.54 -65.27 53.58
CA TRP A 27 -39.19 -66.67 53.29
C TRP A 27 -40.13 -67.56 52.44
N ILE A 28 -39.60 -68.12 51.34
CA ILE A 28 -39.28 -69.56 51.15
C ILE A 28 -38.68 -69.80 49.75
N SER A 29 -37.75 -70.75 49.72
CA SER A 29 -36.98 -71.33 48.62
C SER A 29 -37.78 -72.05 47.54
N GLY A 30 -37.22 -72.12 46.33
CA GLY A 30 -37.14 -73.41 45.61
C GLY A 30 -37.45 -73.41 44.11
N VAL A 31 -36.43 -73.88 43.37
CA VAL A 31 -36.49 -74.76 42.19
C VAL A 31 -35.92 -74.17 40.88
N SER A 32 -34.94 -74.94 40.41
CA SER A 32 -34.07 -74.83 39.24
C SER A 32 -34.79 -75.05 37.92
N THR A 33 -34.39 -74.32 36.87
CA THR A 33 -34.19 -74.91 35.53
C THR A 33 -33.12 -74.12 34.76
N GLN A 34 -32.18 -74.87 34.19
CA GLN A 34 -31.06 -74.42 33.35
C GLN A 34 -31.55 -73.95 31.97
N ALA A 35 -30.97 -72.87 31.44
CA ALA A 35 -30.87 -72.62 30.00
C ALA A 35 -29.64 -71.74 29.69
N ALA A 36 -28.91 -72.12 28.64
CA ALA A 36 -27.58 -71.66 28.25
C ALA A 36 -27.47 -70.17 27.84
N PRO A 37 -26.30 -69.52 28.00
CA PRO A 37 -26.13 -68.12 27.63
C PRO A 37 -25.78 -67.95 26.15
N VAL A 38 -26.60 -67.16 25.45
CA VAL A 38 -26.30 -66.58 24.14
C VAL A 38 -25.24 -65.49 24.30
N VAL A 39 -24.05 -65.73 23.74
CA VAL A 39 -22.94 -64.77 23.70
C VAL A 39 -23.24 -63.71 22.62
N ARG A 40 -23.60 -62.50 23.03
CA ARG A 40 -23.50 -61.29 22.19
C ARG A 40 -22.09 -60.68 22.36
N PRO A 41 -21.40 -60.26 21.29
CA PRO A 41 -20.08 -59.67 21.40
C PRO A 41 -20.17 -58.27 22.02
N GLN A 42 -19.62 -58.16 23.23
CA GLN A 42 -19.48 -56.93 23.98
C GLN A 42 -18.38 -56.06 23.32
N ARG A 43 -18.77 -54.91 22.76
CA ARG A 43 -17.83 -53.86 22.30
C ARG A 43 -16.96 -53.43 23.48
N ALA A 44 -15.69 -53.83 23.48
CA ALA A 44 -14.71 -53.40 24.45
C ALA A 44 -14.36 -51.92 24.26
N ALA A 45 -15.08 -51.04 24.95
CA ALA A 45 -14.60 -49.71 25.27
C ALA A 45 -13.52 -49.83 26.36
N ARG A 46 -12.24 -49.80 25.97
CA ARG A 46 -11.12 -49.65 26.89
C ARG A 46 -10.23 -48.50 26.43
N GLU A 47 -10.61 -47.30 26.83
CA GLU A 47 -9.68 -46.17 26.89
C GLU A 47 -10.09 -45.29 28.06
N ASN A 48 -9.53 -45.56 29.24
CA ASN A 48 -9.39 -44.61 30.34
C ASN A 48 -8.59 -45.26 31.47
N GLN A 49 -7.26 -45.10 31.45
CA GLN A 49 -6.46 -45.14 32.67
C GLN A 49 -5.11 -44.46 32.46
N TYR A 50 -5.10 -43.14 32.57
CA TYR A 50 -4.07 -42.41 33.33
C TYR A 50 -4.75 -41.21 33.99
N LEU A 51 -4.90 -41.28 35.32
CA LEU A 51 -5.39 -40.19 36.16
C LEU A 51 -4.42 -39.01 36.11
N VAL A 52 -4.70 -38.05 35.22
CA VAL A 52 -4.07 -36.73 35.22
C VAL A 52 -4.95 -35.81 36.09
N GLY A 53 -4.42 -35.37 37.23
CA GLY A 53 -5.16 -34.56 38.21
C GLY A 53 -5.75 -33.26 37.63
N PRO A 54 -6.72 -32.62 38.32
CA PRO A 54 -7.50 -31.49 37.79
C PRO A 54 -6.65 -30.27 37.37
N ARG A 55 -5.51 -30.04 38.04
CA ARG A 55 -4.53 -28.99 37.66
C ARG A 55 -3.84 -29.27 36.34
N ALA A 56 -3.52 -30.53 36.05
CA ALA A 56 -2.88 -30.93 34.80
C ALA A 56 -3.89 -30.97 33.65
N LYS A 57 -5.18 -31.30 33.88
CA LYS A 57 -6.26 -31.10 32.90
C LYS A 57 -6.45 -29.61 32.52
N LYS A 58 -6.46 -28.69 33.50
CA LYS A 58 -6.54 -27.23 33.23
C LYS A 58 -5.33 -26.70 32.45
N LYS A 59 -4.11 -27.16 32.78
CA LYS A 59 -2.87 -26.78 32.07
C LYS A 59 -2.85 -27.32 30.63
N LEU A 60 -3.29 -28.56 30.41
CA LEU A 60 -3.42 -29.18 29.10
C LEU A 60 -4.45 -28.45 28.23
N MET A 61 -5.59 -28.06 28.80
CA MET A 61 -6.65 -27.32 28.12
C MET A 61 -6.19 -25.91 27.70
N ARG A 62 -5.46 -25.19 28.57
CA ARG A 62 -4.87 -23.88 28.24
C ARG A 62 -3.85 -23.97 27.12
N LEU A 63 -2.99 -25.00 27.12
CA LEU A 63 -1.99 -25.22 26.07
C LEU A 63 -2.63 -25.58 24.73
N HIS A 64 -3.71 -26.38 24.75
CA HIS A 64 -4.46 -26.75 23.55
C HIS A 64 -5.19 -25.56 22.94
N ILE A 65 -5.84 -24.73 23.76
CA ILE A 65 -6.47 -23.48 23.32
C ILE A 65 -5.43 -22.53 22.71
N PHE A 66 -4.27 -22.35 23.38
CA PHE A 66 -3.19 -21.52 22.86
C PHE A 66 -2.69 -21.98 21.49
N ASN A 67 -2.50 -23.29 21.29
CA ASN A 67 -2.08 -23.84 20.00
C ASN A 67 -3.12 -23.62 18.90
N ILE A 68 -4.42 -23.79 19.21
CA ILE A 68 -5.49 -23.50 18.25
C ILE A 68 -5.48 -22.01 17.87
N VAL A 69 -5.37 -21.11 18.84
CA VAL A 69 -5.28 -19.66 18.58
C VAL A 69 -4.07 -19.35 17.71
N ARG A 70 -2.89 -19.90 18.02
CA ARG A 70 -1.69 -19.74 17.18
C ARG A 70 -1.93 -20.19 15.73
N ARG A 71 -2.56 -21.36 15.52
CA ARG A 71 -2.90 -21.86 14.17
C ARG A 71 -3.88 -20.96 13.43
N LEU A 72 -4.90 -20.43 14.11
CA LEU A 72 -5.84 -19.46 13.54
C LEU A 72 -5.13 -18.17 13.10
N VAL A 73 -4.16 -17.71 13.88
CA VAL A 73 -3.34 -16.53 13.54
C VAL A 73 -2.47 -16.79 12.30
N VAL A 74 -1.93 -18.00 12.12
CA VAL A 74 -1.19 -18.37 10.89
C VAL A 74 -2.13 -18.43 9.68
N ILE A 75 -3.37 -18.92 9.84
CA ILE A 75 -4.40 -18.85 8.79
C ILE A 75 -4.71 -17.39 8.43
N ALA A 76 -4.87 -16.51 9.42
CA ALA A 76 -5.07 -15.08 9.18
C ALA A 76 -3.90 -14.47 8.40
N ALA A 77 -2.65 -14.85 8.71
CA ALA A 77 -1.47 -14.41 7.97
C ALA A 77 -1.47 -14.90 6.51
N ALA A 78 -1.94 -16.13 6.25
CA ALA A 78 -2.10 -16.64 4.88
C ALA A 78 -3.21 -15.89 4.11
N VAL A 79 -4.32 -15.56 4.76
CA VAL A 79 -5.39 -14.73 4.18
C VAL A 79 -4.87 -13.33 3.86
N GLN A 80 -4.11 -12.71 4.77
CA GLN A 80 -3.47 -11.42 4.54
C GLN A 80 -2.55 -11.47 3.32
N TYR A 81 -1.71 -12.50 3.18
CA TYR A 81 -0.86 -12.69 2.01
C TYR A 81 -1.68 -12.79 0.71
N ILE A 82 -2.80 -13.53 0.71
CA ILE A 82 -3.70 -13.61 -0.44
C ILE A 82 -4.27 -12.23 -0.79
N LEU A 83 -4.77 -11.49 0.21
CA LEU A 83 -5.33 -10.16 0.00
C LEU A 83 -4.30 -9.23 -0.65
N ILE A 84 -3.08 -9.18 -0.12
CA ILE A 84 -1.98 -8.38 -0.66
C ILE A 84 -1.67 -8.75 -2.11
N SER A 85 -1.57 -10.05 -2.43
CA SER A 85 -1.31 -10.51 -3.79
C SER A 85 -2.45 -10.17 -4.77
N MET A 86 -3.70 -10.28 -4.35
CA MET A 86 -4.87 -9.97 -5.19
C MET A 86 -5.02 -8.46 -5.40
N THR A 87 -4.79 -7.64 -4.37
CA THR A 87 -4.79 -6.18 -4.50
C THR A 87 -3.65 -5.69 -5.38
N ALA A 88 -2.46 -6.28 -5.26
CA ALA A 88 -1.34 -5.97 -6.15
C ALA A 88 -1.67 -6.31 -7.61
N THR A 89 -2.30 -7.45 -7.86
CA THR A 89 -2.77 -7.84 -9.20
C THR A 89 -3.76 -6.81 -9.77
N TRP A 90 -4.69 -6.34 -8.96
CA TRP A 90 -5.64 -5.30 -9.38
C TRP A 90 -4.92 -3.98 -9.70
N SER A 91 -4.00 -3.53 -8.84
CA SER A 91 -3.18 -2.34 -9.08
C SER A 91 -2.29 -2.48 -10.33
N THR A 92 -1.76 -3.67 -10.62
CA THR A 92 -1.04 -3.96 -11.87
C THR A 92 -1.93 -3.73 -13.10
N ILE A 93 -3.19 -4.17 -13.07
CA ILE A 93 -4.13 -3.93 -14.17
C ILE A 93 -4.42 -2.43 -14.32
N GLN A 94 -4.51 -1.69 -13.22
CA GLN A 94 -4.75 -0.24 -13.27
C GLN A 94 -3.56 0.53 -13.88
N ALA A 95 -2.33 0.17 -13.48
CA ALA A 95 -1.10 0.75 -14.00
C ALA A 95 -0.90 0.45 -15.50
N LEU A 96 -1.22 -0.77 -15.94
CA LEU A 96 -1.19 -1.16 -17.36
C LEU A 96 -2.19 -0.36 -18.21
N LYS A 97 -3.33 0.01 -17.63
CA LYS A 97 -4.37 0.80 -18.31
C LYS A 97 -4.07 2.30 -18.32
N GLY A 98 -3.10 2.78 -17.55
CA GLY A 98 -2.90 4.22 -17.34
C GLY A 98 -4.11 4.87 -16.67
N THR A 99 -4.76 4.17 -15.73
CA THR A 99 -6.05 4.62 -15.18
C THR A 99 -5.90 5.93 -14.41
N HIS A 100 -6.82 6.88 -14.62
CA HIS A 100 -6.85 8.14 -13.90
C HIS A 100 -7.20 7.91 -12.43
N ASN A 101 -6.42 8.50 -11.53
CA ASN A 101 -6.79 8.54 -10.12
C ASN A 101 -7.94 9.54 -9.91
N PRO A 102 -8.73 9.41 -8.83
CA PRO A 102 -9.76 10.39 -8.51
C PRO A 102 -9.20 11.81 -8.39
N PRO A 103 -9.97 12.85 -8.80
CA PRO A 103 -9.56 14.23 -8.63
C PRO A 103 -9.25 14.57 -7.17
N GLU A 104 -8.13 15.27 -6.94
CA GLU A 104 -7.73 15.76 -5.62
C GLU A 104 -7.18 17.19 -5.68
N SER A 105 -7.13 17.85 -4.51
CA SER A 105 -6.46 19.14 -4.36
C SER A 105 -4.97 18.91 -4.12
N PHE A 106 -4.15 19.16 -5.15
CA PHE A 106 -2.71 18.96 -5.07
C PHE A 106 -2.01 20.05 -4.29
N ARG A 107 -2.51 21.29 -4.37
CA ARG A 107 -1.93 22.42 -3.68
C ARG A 107 -2.88 23.61 -3.58
N VAL A 108 -2.90 24.24 -2.42
CA VAL A 108 -3.52 25.55 -2.21
C VAL A 108 -2.42 26.57 -1.97
N PHE A 109 -2.29 27.54 -2.87
CA PHE A 109 -1.42 28.68 -2.68
C PHE A 109 -2.18 29.80 -1.97
N THR A 110 -1.59 30.36 -0.93
CA THR A 110 -2.25 31.35 -0.07
C THR A 110 -1.45 32.64 0.00
N ALA A 111 -2.13 33.77 -0.09
CA ALA A 111 -1.64 35.11 0.19
C ALA A 111 -2.41 35.64 1.41
N THR A 112 -1.75 35.62 2.56
CA THR A 112 -2.40 35.79 3.88
C THR A 112 -2.45 37.23 4.37
N LEU A 113 -1.71 38.15 3.74
CA LEU A 113 -1.65 39.55 4.16
C LEU A 113 -2.62 40.41 3.36
N ILE A 114 -2.74 40.17 2.06
CA ILE A 114 -3.49 41.04 1.15
C ILE A 114 -4.92 41.30 1.63
N ALA A 115 -5.67 40.27 2.03
CA ALA A 115 -7.05 40.42 2.48
C ALA A 115 -7.16 41.39 3.67
N GLY A 116 -6.27 41.28 4.66
CA GLY A 116 -6.26 42.20 5.80
C GLY A 116 -5.89 43.64 5.42
N TYR A 117 -5.07 43.83 4.40
CA TYR A 117 -4.75 45.15 3.86
C TYR A 117 -5.86 45.75 3.01
N LEU A 118 -6.72 44.92 2.40
CA LEU A 118 -7.90 45.38 1.65
C LEU A 118 -9.10 45.67 2.57
N GLY A 119 -9.13 45.07 3.77
CA GLY A 119 -10.25 45.20 4.70
C GLY A 119 -11.48 44.45 4.22
N ASP A 120 -12.63 44.75 4.85
CA ASP A 120 -13.89 44.04 4.61
C ASP A 120 -14.89 44.83 3.74
N GLY A 121 -14.50 46.00 3.22
CA GLY A 121 -15.38 46.92 2.49
C GLY A 121 -14.77 47.48 1.21
N LEU A 122 -15.08 48.75 0.91
CA LEU A 122 -14.56 49.44 -0.27
C LEU A 122 -13.03 49.53 -0.28
N ILE A 123 -12.41 49.28 -1.43
CA ILE A 123 -10.94 49.36 -1.57
C ILE A 123 -10.40 50.75 -1.20
N ARG A 124 -11.17 51.82 -1.44
CA ARG A 124 -10.79 53.19 -1.06
C ARG A 124 -10.59 53.37 0.44
N GLU A 125 -11.39 52.69 1.25
CA GLU A 125 -11.37 52.78 2.71
C GLU A 125 -10.38 51.79 3.35
N SER A 126 -9.73 50.97 2.52
CA SER A 126 -8.84 49.92 2.99
C SER A 126 -7.59 50.44 3.72
N PRO A 127 -7.03 49.65 4.66
CA PRO A 127 -5.74 49.94 5.28
C PRO A 127 -4.59 50.14 4.29
N LEU A 128 -4.64 49.47 3.13
CA LEU A 128 -3.68 49.65 2.04
C LEU A 128 -3.70 51.10 1.53
N VAL A 129 -4.88 51.65 1.28
CA VAL A 129 -5.00 53.00 0.70
C VAL A 129 -4.84 54.06 1.78
N GLN A 130 -5.58 53.96 2.89
CA GLN A 130 -5.60 54.98 3.93
C GLN A 130 -4.34 54.94 4.80
N GLY A 131 -3.86 53.75 5.14
CA GLY A 131 -2.72 53.57 6.04
C GLY A 131 -1.38 53.54 5.32
N VAL A 132 -1.22 52.69 4.30
CA VAL A 132 0.08 52.51 3.62
C VAL A 132 0.37 53.64 2.63
N LEU A 133 -0.64 54.08 1.86
CA LEU A 133 -0.48 55.15 0.87
C LEU A 133 -0.85 56.54 1.41
N GLY A 134 -1.32 56.64 2.66
CA GLY A 134 -1.72 57.91 3.26
C GLY A 134 -2.90 58.59 2.56
N GLY A 135 -3.77 57.82 1.90
CA GLY A 135 -4.88 58.33 1.09
C GLY A 135 -4.49 58.87 -0.30
N ASP A 136 -3.19 58.89 -0.64
CA ASP A 136 -2.70 59.40 -1.91
C ASP A 136 -2.66 58.31 -2.99
N THR A 137 -3.54 58.47 -3.99
CA THR A 137 -3.74 57.56 -5.12
C THR A 137 -3.06 58.02 -6.40
N THR A 138 -2.13 58.97 -6.34
CA THR A 138 -1.33 59.36 -7.50
C THR A 138 -0.49 58.17 -8.00
N PRO A 139 -0.35 57.99 -9.33
CA PRO A 139 0.49 56.94 -9.90
C PRO A 139 1.92 56.98 -9.37
N ARG A 140 2.45 55.82 -9.01
CA ARG A 140 3.78 55.64 -8.40
C ARG A 140 4.67 54.81 -9.31
N ASP A 141 5.98 54.98 -9.17
CA ASP A 141 7.04 54.29 -9.94
C ASP A 141 7.68 53.12 -9.17
N HIS A 142 7.08 52.72 -8.06
CA HIS A 142 7.56 51.66 -7.20
C HIS A 142 6.43 50.71 -6.78
N ALA A 143 6.81 49.49 -6.40
CA ALA A 143 5.89 48.47 -5.93
C ALA A 143 5.82 48.47 -4.40
N VAL A 144 4.67 48.06 -3.85
CA VAL A 144 4.45 47.92 -2.41
C VAL A 144 4.54 46.44 -2.04
N PHE A 145 5.46 46.11 -1.15
CA PHE A 145 5.68 44.76 -0.64
C PHE A 145 5.09 44.64 0.77
N LEU A 146 4.06 43.80 0.94
CA LEU A 146 3.43 43.53 2.23
C LEU A 146 4.27 42.50 2.99
N GLN A 147 5.04 42.91 3.99
CA GLN A 147 5.98 42.03 4.70
C GLN A 147 5.34 41.35 5.92
N SER A 148 4.53 42.09 6.66
CA SER A 148 3.78 41.61 7.83
C SER A 148 2.41 42.29 7.85
N LYS A 149 1.59 42.07 8.90
CA LYS A 149 0.29 42.76 9.04
C LYS A 149 0.41 44.29 9.13
N ASN A 150 1.56 44.78 9.62
CA ASN A 150 1.76 46.20 9.94
C ASN A 150 3.03 46.77 9.29
N THR A 151 3.74 46.00 8.47
CA THR A 151 5.04 46.39 7.90
C THR A 151 5.03 46.19 6.40
N THR A 152 5.37 47.25 5.68
CA THR A 152 5.51 47.25 4.23
C THR A 152 6.93 47.68 3.83
N SER A 153 7.31 47.39 2.60
CA SER A 153 8.56 47.82 1.98
C SER A 153 8.29 48.26 0.55
N PHE A 154 9.14 49.14 0.03
CA PHE A 154 9.07 49.59 -1.37
C PHE A 154 10.19 49.01 -2.25
N GLN A 155 11.03 48.15 -1.66
CA GLN A 155 12.20 47.58 -2.35
C GLN A 155 12.03 46.09 -2.63
N ASN A 156 11.68 45.29 -1.62
CA ASN A 156 11.57 43.84 -1.74
C ASN A 156 10.82 43.19 -0.56
N CYS A 157 10.58 41.89 -0.70
CA CYS A 157 10.22 41.01 0.41
C CYS A 157 11.47 40.58 1.20
N SER A 158 11.77 41.31 2.27
CA SER A 158 12.93 41.03 3.11
C SER A 158 12.80 39.68 3.83
N GLY A 159 13.92 38.96 3.98
CA GLY A 159 13.96 37.67 4.69
C GLY A 159 13.48 36.45 3.89
N LEU A 160 13.18 36.59 2.58
CA LEU A 160 12.85 35.47 1.70
C LEU A 160 14.08 35.02 0.90
N PRO A 161 14.72 33.87 1.22
CA PRO A 161 15.99 33.47 0.60
C PRO A 161 15.88 33.09 -0.88
N LYS A 162 14.66 32.78 -1.36
CA LYS A 162 14.39 32.41 -2.75
C LYS A 162 13.61 33.48 -3.51
N PHE A 163 13.56 34.70 -2.98
CA PHE A 163 12.94 35.83 -3.66
C PHE A 163 13.62 36.10 -5.00
N ASN A 164 12.82 36.27 -6.06
CA ASN A 164 13.33 36.57 -7.39
C ASN A 164 13.04 38.04 -7.74
N PRO A 165 14.03 38.95 -7.59
CA PRO A 165 13.82 40.37 -7.86
C PRO A 165 13.61 40.67 -9.34
N ALA A 166 13.96 39.75 -10.26
CA ALA A 166 13.71 39.95 -11.68
C ALA A 166 12.23 39.79 -12.05
N ILE A 167 11.45 39.05 -11.24
CA ILE A 167 10.00 38.89 -11.40
C ILE A 167 9.27 39.92 -10.55
N TYR A 168 9.57 39.97 -9.25
CA TYR A 168 8.83 40.77 -8.30
C TYR A 168 9.46 42.16 -8.14
N ASN A 169 9.30 42.98 -9.17
CA ASN A 169 9.66 44.40 -9.17
C ASN A 169 8.62 45.21 -9.92
N TYR A 170 8.62 46.53 -9.68
CA TYR A 170 7.66 47.43 -10.32
C TYR A 170 7.73 47.38 -11.85
N ASN A 171 8.93 47.48 -12.44
CA ASN A 171 9.08 47.55 -13.90
C ASN A 171 8.51 46.33 -14.62
N TYR A 172 8.81 45.13 -14.14
CA TYR A 172 8.30 43.90 -14.76
C TYR A 172 6.79 43.75 -14.55
N LEU A 173 6.30 43.89 -13.31
CA LEU A 173 4.89 43.65 -13.01
C LEU A 173 3.95 44.71 -13.60
N SER A 174 4.35 45.99 -13.59
CA SER A 174 3.60 47.06 -14.26
C SER A 174 3.59 46.87 -15.77
N HIS A 175 4.70 46.43 -16.38
CA HIS A 175 4.74 46.12 -17.81
C HIS A 175 3.81 44.95 -18.15
N VAL A 176 3.75 43.91 -17.31
CA VAL A 176 2.81 42.79 -17.47
C VAL A 176 1.36 43.29 -17.38
N TYR A 177 1.04 44.13 -16.40
CA TYR A 177 -0.29 44.73 -16.25
C TYR A 177 -0.67 45.58 -17.47
N LEU A 178 0.19 46.51 -17.90
CA LEU A 178 -0.07 47.37 -19.06
C LEU A 178 -0.20 46.56 -20.36
N GLY A 179 0.62 45.54 -20.55
CA GLY A 179 0.51 44.60 -21.67
C GLY A 179 -0.81 43.84 -21.66
N MET A 180 -1.30 43.46 -20.48
CA MET A 180 -2.60 42.83 -20.29
C MET A 180 -3.75 43.78 -20.60
N VAL A 181 -3.74 45.02 -20.10
CA VAL A 181 -4.76 46.04 -20.40
C VAL A 181 -4.84 46.30 -21.90
N SER A 182 -3.69 46.53 -22.54
CA SER A 182 -3.59 46.74 -23.99
C SER A 182 -4.12 45.52 -24.76
N GLY A 183 -3.67 44.32 -24.36
CA GLY A 183 -4.02 43.08 -25.02
C GLY A 183 -5.48 42.68 -24.87
N ALA A 184 -6.15 43.04 -23.78
CA ALA A 184 -7.52 42.62 -23.47
C ALA A 184 -8.60 43.69 -23.74
N SER A 185 -8.20 44.93 -24.01
CA SER A 185 -9.09 46.09 -24.19
C SER A 185 -10.18 45.92 -25.26
N TYR A 186 -9.96 45.07 -26.26
CA TYR A 186 -10.94 44.78 -27.31
C TYR A 186 -12.20 44.05 -26.81
N ASN A 187 -12.13 43.43 -25.63
CA ASN A 187 -13.24 42.70 -25.03
C ASN A 187 -13.56 43.18 -23.60
N ILE A 188 -12.51 43.43 -22.80
CA ILE A 188 -12.66 43.91 -21.42
C ILE A 188 -12.57 45.44 -21.42
N THR A 189 -13.67 46.09 -21.78
CA THR A 189 -13.72 47.54 -22.06
C THR A 189 -13.55 48.43 -20.84
N VAL A 190 -13.66 47.89 -19.62
CA VAL A 190 -13.48 48.65 -18.38
C VAL A 190 -11.99 48.88 -18.03
N LEU A 191 -11.07 48.03 -18.53
CA LEU A 191 -9.65 48.13 -18.19
C LEU A 191 -8.95 49.42 -18.69
N PRO A 192 -9.23 49.92 -19.91
CA PRO A 192 -8.67 51.19 -20.39
C PRO A 192 -9.07 52.42 -19.55
N ASP A 193 -10.23 52.37 -18.89
CA ASP A 193 -10.72 53.45 -18.03
C ASP A 193 -9.97 53.54 -16.71
N PHE A 194 -9.11 52.57 -16.41
CA PHE A 194 -8.30 52.53 -15.21
C PHE A 194 -6.89 53.11 -15.44
N GLU A 195 -6.40 53.77 -14.41
CA GLU A 195 -5.02 54.22 -14.26
C GLU A 195 -4.35 53.42 -13.14
N LEU A 196 -3.18 52.84 -13.41
CA LEU A 196 -2.40 52.08 -12.43
C LEU A 196 -1.84 53.04 -11.37
N VAL A 197 -2.22 52.83 -10.12
CA VAL A 197 -1.68 53.58 -8.96
C VAL A 197 -0.35 52.97 -8.55
N THR A 198 -0.33 51.67 -8.26
CA THR A 198 0.88 50.92 -7.92
C THR A 198 0.61 49.41 -8.01
N VAL A 199 1.68 48.63 -8.03
CA VAL A 199 1.62 47.17 -7.92
C VAL A 199 1.93 46.76 -6.49
N VAL A 200 1.11 45.87 -5.94
CA VAL A 200 1.23 45.32 -4.60
C VAL A 200 1.61 43.84 -4.68
N VAL A 201 2.58 43.45 -3.86
CA VAL A 201 3.09 42.09 -3.74
C VAL A 201 2.92 41.62 -2.30
N ASP A 202 2.17 40.54 -2.10
CA ASP A 202 2.04 39.89 -0.80
C ASP A 202 3.23 38.96 -0.53
N CYS A 203 4.15 39.35 0.35
CA CYS A 203 5.34 38.55 0.68
C CYS A 203 5.02 37.26 1.44
N SER A 204 3.79 37.09 1.92
CA SER A 204 3.37 35.84 2.54
C SER A 204 3.00 34.75 1.53
N PHE A 205 2.87 35.10 0.24
CA PHE A 205 2.45 34.19 -0.82
C PHE A 205 3.32 32.93 -0.88
N THR A 206 2.67 31.76 -0.89
CA THR A 206 3.35 30.47 -0.78
C THR A 206 4.44 30.26 -1.84
N ASN A 207 4.22 30.68 -3.10
CA ASN A 207 5.19 30.49 -4.18
C ASN A 207 6.43 31.37 -4.06
N LEU A 208 6.27 32.59 -3.54
CA LEU A 208 7.38 33.49 -3.21
C LEU A 208 8.31 32.84 -2.19
N LYS A 209 7.75 32.18 -1.17
CA LYS A 209 8.54 31.44 -0.15
C LYS A 209 9.24 30.23 -0.74
N THR A 210 8.60 29.51 -1.67
CA THR A 210 9.21 28.31 -2.28
C THR A 210 10.18 28.59 -3.43
N GLY A 211 10.14 29.80 -3.99
CA GLY A 211 10.96 30.21 -5.15
C GLY A 211 10.49 29.60 -6.47
N ASP A 212 9.18 29.39 -6.64
CA ASP A 212 8.64 28.87 -7.90
C ASP A 212 8.47 30.01 -8.92
N ASN A 213 9.31 30.01 -9.97
CA ASN A 213 9.31 31.01 -11.03
C ASN A 213 8.32 30.72 -12.17
N ALA A 214 7.55 29.63 -12.09
CA ALA A 214 6.47 29.33 -13.02
C ALA A 214 5.16 30.02 -12.64
N MET A 215 5.05 30.51 -11.40
CA MET A 215 3.84 31.08 -10.85
C MET A 215 4.07 32.45 -10.23
N VAL A 216 3.26 33.42 -10.63
CA VAL A 216 3.32 34.79 -10.12
C VAL A 216 1.92 35.21 -9.73
N ARG A 217 1.81 35.90 -8.59
CA ARG A 217 0.59 36.58 -8.20
C ARG A 217 0.92 38.00 -7.81
N SER A 218 0.25 38.97 -8.43
CA SER A 218 0.36 40.39 -8.12
C SER A 218 -1.02 41.02 -8.02
N TYR A 219 -1.10 42.10 -7.26
CA TYR A 219 -2.33 42.86 -7.06
C TYR A 219 -2.08 44.28 -7.57
N ASN A 220 -2.82 44.70 -8.59
CA ASN A 220 -2.63 46.02 -9.19
C ASN A 220 -3.71 46.94 -8.61
N LEU A 221 -3.30 47.94 -7.84
CA LEU A 221 -4.21 48.97 -7.35
C LEU A 221 -4.42 49.97 -8.46
N VAL A 222 -5.67 50.19 -8.83
CA VAL A 222 -6.02 51.05 -9.97
C VAL A 222 -7.15 51.99 -9.57
N ARG A 223 -7.17 53.17 -10.18
CA ARG A 223 -8.25 54.16 -9.99
C ARG A 223 -8.93 54.45 -11.33
N SER A 224 -10.19 54.85 -11.28
CA SER A 224 -10.87 55.36 -12.47
C SER A 224 -10.24 56.68 -12.95
N ARG A 225 -10.04 56.80 -14.26
CA ARG A 225 -9.58 58.04 -14.91
C ARG A 225 -10.60 59.17 -14.83
N THR A 226 -11.89 58.83 -14.79
CA THR A 226 -12.99 59.82 -14.74
C THR A 226 -13.35 60.19 -13.31
N ARG A 227 -13.26 59.24 -12.37
CA ARG A 227 -13.50 59.44 -10.94
C ARG A 227 -12.36 58.84 -10.13
N PRO A 228 -11.28 59.60 -9.85
CA PRO A 228 -10.10 59.10 -9.12
C PRO A 228 -10.39 58.52 -7.72
N GLU A 229 -11.57 58.81 -7.18
CA GLU A 229 -12.06 58.27 -5.92
C GLU A 229 -12.53 56.81 -6.02
N ASP A 230 -12.88 56.34 -7.22
CA ASP A 230 -13.24 54.94 -7.43
C ASP A 230 -11.96 54.12 -7.60
N LEU A 231 -11.63 53.38 -6.54
CA LEU A 231 -10.49 52.47 -6.51
C LEU A 231 -10.93 51.02 -6.69
N TYR A 232 -10.11 50.29 -7.42
CA TYR A 232 -10.29 48.86 -7.68
C TYR A 232 -8.97 48.14 -7.46
N LEU A 233 -9.07 46.86 -7.15
CA LEU A 233 -7.94 45.95 -7.16
C LEU A 233 -8.10 44.95 -8.31
N VAL A 234 -7.08 44.89 -9.16
CA VAL A 234 -6.98 43.91 -10.24
C VAL A 234 -5.95 42.86 -9.87
N THR A 235 -6.42 41.69 -9.48
CA THR A 235 -5.55 40.55 -9.18
C THR A 235 -5.15 39.85 -10.45
N MET A 236 -3.86 39.59 -10.62
CA MET A 236 -3.31 38.82 -11.72
C MET A 236 -2.63 37.57 -11.17
N SER A 237 -3.23 36.40 -11.42
CA SER A 237 -2.66 35.09 -11.12
C SER A 237 -2.13 34.47 -12.40
N ILE A 238 -0.81 34.39 -12.51
CA ILE A 238 -0.06 34.06 -13.73
C ILE A 238 0.61 32.71 -13.53
N ASN A 239 0.35 31.74 -14.41
CA ASN A 239 1.01 30.43 -14.40
C ASN A 239 1.54 30.05 -15.79
N VAL A 240 2.82 29.70 -15.85
CA VAL A 240 3.43 29.10 -17.06
C VAL A 240 3.10 27.61 -17.09
N GLN A 241 2.43 27.16 -18.14
CA GLN A 241 1.99 25.78 -18.31
C GLN A 241 1.89 25.37 -19.77
N ASP A 242 1.73 24.08 -20.02
CA ASP A 242 1.58 23.55 -21.36
C ASP A 242 0.17 23.81 -21.91
N TYR A 243 0.11 24.08 -23.22
CA TYR A 243 -1.12 24.20 -23.98
C TYR A 243 -1.05 23.36 -25.24
N GLU A 244 -2.22 22.95 -25.71
CA GLU A 244 -2.45 22.21 -26.93
C GLU A 244 -3.64 22.83 -27.68
N ILE A 245 -3.51 23.00 -28.99
CA ILE A 245 -4.59 23.35 -29.91
C ILE A 245 -4.68 22.18 -30.89
N ARG A 246 -5.60 21.26 -30.57
CA ARG A 246 -5.68 19.95 -31.22
C ARG A 246 -6.01 20.08 -32.71
N ASP A 247 -6.91 20.99 -33.06
CA ASP A 247 -7.35 21.23 -34.45
C ASP A 247 -6.21 21.66 -35.39
N TYR A 248 -5.15 22.26 -34.83
CA TYR A 248 -3.99 22.76 -35.58
C TYR A 248 -2.70 22.00 -35.28
N ASN A 249 -2.78 20.88 -34.54
CA ASN A 249 -1.63 20.11 -34.05
C ASN A 249 -0.52 20.99 -33.42
N LYS A 250 -0.93 22.04 -32.70
CA LYS A 250 -0.01 23.02 -32.11
C LYS A 250 0.08 22.77 -30.61
N LYS A 251 1.31 22.65 -30.09
CA LYS A 251 1.56 22.49 -28.66
C LYS A 251 2.78 23.29 -28.22
N GLY A 252 2.85 23.59 -26.94
CA GLY A 252 4.01 24.24 -26.33
C GLY A 252 3.64 24.89 -25.01
N PRO A 253 4.56 25.67 -24.42
CA PRO A 253 4.26 26.43 -23.22
C PRO A 253 3.53 27.72 -23.55
N GLY A 254 2.65 28.11 -22.63
CA GLY A 254 2.02 29.42 -22.61
C GLY A 254 1.84 29.88 -21.18
N VAL A 255 1.39 31.12 -21.04
CA VAL A 255 0.97 31.66 -19.74
C VAL A 255 -0.54 31.64 -19.69
N LEU A 256 -1.09 31.03 -18.65
CA LEU A 256 -2.45 31.25 -18.21
C LEU A 256 -2.45 32.40 -17.21
N THR A 257 -3.18 33.47 -17.52
CA THR A 257 -3.42 34.59 -16.62
C THR A 257 -4.88 34.64 -16.25
N MET A 258 -5.15 34.57 -14.96
CA MET A 258 -6.48 34.71 -14.39
C MET A 258 -6.60 36.08 -13.73
N ILE A 259 -7.67 36.80 -14.06
CA ILE A 259 -7.93 38.15 -13.55
C ILE A 259 -9.21 38.17 -12.73
N SER A 260 -9.14 38.84 -11.59
CA SER A 260 -10.31 39.17 -10.77
C SER A 260 -10.29 40.67 -10.45
N LEU A 261 -11.40 41.35 -10.74
CA LEU A 261 -11.61 42.77 -10.46
C LEU A 261 -12.49 42.92 -9.22
N VAL A 262 -12.04 43.69 -8.23
CA VAL A 262 -12.77 43.93 -6.98
C VAL A 262 -12.77 45.41 -6.63
N GLN A 263 -13.93 45.94 -6.26
CA GLN A 263 -14.12 47.29 -5.72
C GLN A 263 -14.48 47.28 -4.23
N ASP A 264 -15.15 46.22 -3.79
CA ASP A 264 -15.64 46.02 -2.43
C ASP A 264 -15.39 44.57 -2.01
N MET A 265 -14.69 44.38 -0.89
CA MET A 265 -14.37 43.06 -0.34
C MET A 265 -15.57 42.34 0.29
N SER A 266 -16.66 43.06 0.60
CA SER A 266 -17.92 42.48 1.08
C SER A 266 -18.79 41.91 -0.04
N ALA A 267 -18.47 42.22 -1.30
CA ALA A 267 -19.24 41.83 -2.47
C ALA A 267 -18.54 40.72 -3.29
N ALA A 268 -19.27 40.18 -4.27
CA ALA A 268 -18.67 39.31 -5.28
C ALA A 268 -17.72 40.10 -6.20
N THR A 269 -16.80 39.39 -6.87
CA THR A 269 -15.92 40.04 -7.86
C THR A 269 -16.73 40.66 -8.99
N LEU A 270 -16.37 41.89 -9.41
CA LEU A 270 -17.06 42.62 -10.49
C LEU A 270 -16.84 42.00 -11.87
N GLY A 271 -15.70 41.34 -12.07
CA GLY A 271 -15.35 40.72 -13.34
C GLY A 271 -14.24 39.70 -13.17
N GLN A 272 -14.33 38.61 -13.93
CA GLN A 272 -13.39 37.50 -13.91
C GLN A 272 -13.06 37.06 -15.32
N PHE A 273 -11.78 36.95 -15.65
CA PHE A 273 -11.37 36.71 -17.02
C PHE A 273 -10.19 35.73 -17.08
N TYR A 274 -10.24 34.84 -18.07
CA TYR A 274 -9.09 34.05 -18.49
C TYR A 274 -8.40 34.74 -19.66
N LEU A 275 -7.09 34.82 -19.58
CA LEU A 275 -6.25 35.25 -20.69
C LEU A 275 -5.14 34.24 -20.89
N MET A 276 -4.70 34.10 -22.13
CA MET A 276 -3.51 33.33 -22.43
C MET A 276 -2.53 34.12 -23.28
N THR A 277 -1.24 33.88 -23.02
CA THR A 277 -0.15 34.24 -23.94
C THR A 277 0.50 32.97 -24.43
N LEU A 278 0.19 32.58 -25.65
CA LEU A 278 0.75 31.37 -26.24
C LEU A 278 2.24 31.59 -26.54
N THR A 279 3.08 30.57 -26.38
CA THR A 279 4.54 30.58 -26.67
C THR A 279 5.43 31.41 -25.72
N TYR A 280 4.86 32.14 -24.75
CA TYR A 280 5.62 32.72 -23.64
C TYR A 280 5.94 31.61 -22.61
N PRO A 281 7.13 31.57 -21.96
CA PRO A 281 8.19 32.59 -21.85
C PRO A 281 9.28 32.53 -22.93
N PHE A 282 9.06 31.86 -24.06
CA PHE A 282 10.05 31.72 -25.13
C PHE A 282 9.92 32.78 -26.23
N LYS A 283 9.22 33.87 -25.93
CA LYS A 283 9.15 35.10 -26.71
C LYS A 283 9.30 36.31 -25.80
N ARG A 284 9.71 37.44 -26.37
CA ARG A 284 9.90 38.70 -25.63
C ARG A 284 8.59 39.41 -25.30
N SER A 285 7.63 39.41 -26.23
CA SER A 285 6.33 40.04 -26.02
C SER A 285 5.32 39.09 -25.36
N MET A 286 4.47 39.65 -24.50
CA MET A 286 3.31 38.97 -23.93
C MET A 286 2.07 39.37 -24.71
N ASP A 287 1.74 38.59 -25.73
CA ASP A 287 0.57 38.83 -26.57
C ASP A 287 -0.67 38.23 -25.89
N PHE A 288 -1.35 39.02 -25.06
CA PHE A 288 -2.55 38.58 -24.34
C PHE A 288 -3.75 38.46 -25.28
N GLU A 289 -4.38 37.30 -25.24
CA GLU A 289 -5.67 36.99 -25.86
C GLU A 289 -6.67 36.62 -24.76
N VAL A 290 -7.93 37.01 -24.90
CA VAL A 290 -9.00 36.77 -23.93
C VAL A 290 -9.66 35.43 -24.27
N TYR A 291 -10.00 34.66 -23.24
CA TYR A 291 -10.59 33.35 -23.36
C TYR A 291 -11.81 33.19 -22.47
N GLU A 292 -12.76 32.40 -22.96
CA GLU A 292 -13.91 31.92 -22.19
C GLU A 292 -13.63 30.51 -21.69
N PHE A 293 -14.04 30.22 -20.46
CA PHE A 293 -14.04 28.86 -19.94
C PHE A 293 -15.12 28.02 -20.62
N VAL A 294 -14.74 26.86 -21.14
CA VAL A 294 -15.66 25.92 -21.78
C VAL A 294 -16.03 24.79 -20.82
N ARG A 295 -15.01 24.04 -20.37
CA ARG A 295 -15.18 22.90 -19.45
C ARG A 295 -13.83 22.43 -18.91
N ILE A 296 -13.90 21.50 -17.96
CA ILE A 296 -12.81 20.58 -17.64
C ILE A 296 -12.99 19.33 -18.49
N THR A 297 -11.94 18.92 -19.18
CA THR A 297 -11.92 17.68 -19.99
C THR A 297 -11.85 16.44 -19.10
N VAL A 298 -12.15 15.27 -19.66
CA VAL A 298 -12.04 13.97 -18.95
C VAL A 298 -10.62 13.73 -18.42
N ASP A 299 -9.60 14.30 -19.07
CA ASP A 299 -8.19 14.12 -18.71
C ASP A 299 -7.66 15.23 -17.78
N SER A 300 -8.53 15.95 -17.06
CA SER A 300 -8.17 17.05 -16.14
C SER A 300 -7.43 18.23 -16.78
N TYR A 301 -7.71 18.52 -18.06
CA TYR A 301 -7.29 19.77 -18.70
C TYR A 301 -8.39 20.84 -18.63
N LEU A 302 -7.96 22.09 -18.52
CA LEU A 302 -8.79 23.27 -18.69
C LEU A 302 -8.99 23.55 -20.18
N GLU A 303 -10.24 23.50 -20.66
CA GLU A 303 -10.58 23.87 -22.03
C GLU A 303 -11.07 25.32 -22.08
N LEU A 304 -10.39 26.11 -22.91
CA LEU A 304 -10.59 27.54 -23.08
C LEU A 304 -10.86 27.86 -24.56
N ARG A 305 -11.81 28.74 -24.83
CA ARG A 305 -12.12 29.22 -26.20
C ARG A 305 -11.69 30.66 -26.35
N SER A 306 -10.84 30.97 -27.33
CA SER A 306 -10.38 32.34 -27.55
C SER A 306 -11.50 33.23 -28.07
N ILE A 307 -11.55 34.47 -27.60
CA ILE A 307 -12.38 35.53 -28.18
C ILE A 307 -11.52 36.28 -29.21
N PRO A 308 -11.83 36.21 -30.52
CA PRO A 308 -11.04 36.89 -31.54
C PRO A 308 -11.17 38.42 -31.43
N ARG A 309 -10.11 39.15 -31.80
CA ARG A 309 -10.15 40.62 -31.86
C ARG A 309 -11.08 41.12 -32.95
N ASP A 310 -11.09 40.40 -34.07
CA ASP A 310 -12.00 40.60 -35.17
C ASP A 310 -12.67 39.25 -35.52
N PRO A 311 -13.91 39.02 -35.07
CA PRO A 311 -14.65 37.78 -35.33
C PRO A 311 -14.88 37.50 -36.82
N LEU A 312 -14.77 38.50 -37.70
CA LEU A 312 -15.00 38.32 -39.14
C LEU A 312 -13.77 37.77 -39.86
N THR A 313 -12.57 37.97 -39.32
CA THR A 313 -11.30 37.58 -39.96
C THR A 313 -10.51 36.55 -39.17
N GLN A 314 -10.78 36.40 -37.87
CA GLN A 314 -10.02 35.50 -36.98
C GLN A 314 -10.94 34.41 -36.40
N PRO A 315 -10.62 33.11 -36.62
CA PRO A 315 -11.38 32.04 -36.01
C PRO A 315 -11.11 31.92 -34.51
N SER A 316 -12.12 31.46 -33.76
CA SER A 316 -11.93 31.08 -32.35
C SER A 316 -11.03 29.83 -32.25
N LYS A 317 -10.04 29.88 -31.37
CA LYS A 317 -9.13 28.77 -31.05
C LYS A 317 -9.63 28.04 -29.81
N HIS A 318 -9.66 26.71 -29.87
CA HIS A 318 -9.89 25.86 -28.71
C HIS A 318 -8.55 25.44 -28.11
N VAL A 319 -8.21 26.02 -26.97
CA VAL A 319 -6.97 25.73 -26.24
C VAL A 319 -7.29 24.80 -25.09
N VAL A 320 -6.59 23.68 -25.04
CA VAL A 320 -6.61 22.74 -23.92
C VAL A 320 -5.30 22.93 -23.16
N THR A 321 -5.37 23.26 -21.87
CA THR A 321 -4.18 23.60 -21.08
C THR A 321 -4.21 22.94 -19.71
N SER A 322 -3.05 22.53 -19.22
CA SER A 322 -2.90 21.91 -17.90
C SER A 322 -1.50 22.17 -17.39
N ARG A 323 -1.38 22.34 -16.08
CA ARG A 323 -0.10 22.33 -15.41
C ARG A 323 0.29 20.88 -15.14
N LYS A 324 1.12 20.35 -16.03
CA LYS A 324 1.68 19.00 -15.90
C LYS A 324 2.80 19.00 -14.87
N ARG A 325 2.80 18.05 -13.93
CA ARG A 325 3.89 17.84 -12.97
C ARG A 325 4.11 16.38 -12.71
N GLY A 326 5.33 15.91 -12.90
CA GLY A 326 5.65 14.51 -12.72
C GLY A 326 6.89 14.13 -13.47
N PHE A 327 7.06 12.85 -13.70
CA PHE A 327 8.23 12.30 -14.36
C PHE A 327 7.86 11.11 -15.22
N PHE A 328 8.66 10.84 -16.25
CA PHE A 328 8.49 9.71 -17.14
C PHE A 328 9.84 9.08 -17.52
N ASN A 329 9.81 7.81 -17.93
CA ASN A 329 10.96 7.06 -18.39
C ASN A 329 10.66 6.48 -19.78
N GLY A 330 11.11 7.18 -20.82
CA GLY A 330 10.76 6.86 -22.20
C GLY A 330 9.26 7.02 -22.45
N GLU A 331 8.71 6.21 -23.34
CA GLU A 331 7.28 6.19 -23.68
C GLU A 331 6.50 5.14 -22.87
N GLU A 332 7.21 4.30 -22.12
CA GLU A 332 6.64 3.09 -21.52
C GLU A 332 6.12 3.32 -20.10
N GLN A 333 6.67 4.31 -19.38
CA GLN A 333 6.40 4.52 -17.95
C GLN A 333 6.29 6.01 -17.62
N SER A 334 5.25 6.41 -16.89
CA SER A 334 5.01 7.79 -16.49
C SER A 334 4.17 7.91 -15.22
N ASN A 335 4.48 8.93 -14.41
CA ASN A 335 3.67 9.36 -13.28
C ASN A 335 3.50 10.87 -13.37
N ILE A 336 2.40 11.30 -13.98
CA ILE A 336 2.15 12.69 -14.32
C ILE A 336 0.85 13.14 -13.68
N ARG A 337 0.92 14.30 -13.00
CA ARG A 337 -0.25 14.99 -12.47
C ARG A 337 -0.66 16.05 -13.47
N TYR A 338 -1.92 16.03 -13.87
CA TYR A 338 -2.54 17.03 -14.72
C TYR A 338 -3.38 17.91 -13.84
N MET A 339 -2.97 19.18 -13.69
CA MET A 339 -3.61 20.10 -12.76
C MET A 339 -4.20 21.30 -13.47
N TYR A 340 -5.35 21.74 -13.00
CA TYR A 340 -6.05 22.93 -13.44
C TYR A 340 -6.44 23.80 -12.24
N THR A 341 -6.92 25.00 -12.53
CA THR A 341 -7.35 25.96 -11.52
C THR A 341 -8.52 26.78 -12.07
N LEU A 342 -9.41 27.21 -11.17
CA LEU A 342 -10.63 27.94 -11.51
C LEU A 342 -10.63 29.32 -10.87
N LEU A 343 -11.32 30.27 -11.52
CA LEU A 343 -11.63 31.57 -10.94
C LEU A 343 -12.66 31.41 -9.81
N ASP A 344 -12.47 32.14 -8.72
CA ASP A 344 -13.33 32.05 -7.53
C ASP A 344 -14.20 33.31 -7.42
N PRO A 345 -15.55 33.22 -7.45
CA PRO A 345 -16.42 34.39 -7.48
C PRO A 345 -16.41 35.23 -6.18
N GLU A 346 -15.97 34.66 -5.06
CA GLU A 346 -15.89 35.38 -3.78
C GLU A 346 -14.65 36.28 -3.74
N ALA A 347 -14.81 37.58 -3.48
CA ALA A 347 -13.70 38.53 -3.47
C ALA A 347 -12.57 38.10 -2.52
N THR A 348 -12.89 37.75 -1.27
CA THR A 348 -11.88 37.36 -0.27
C THR A 348 -11.08 36.12 -0.71
N SER A 349 -11.75 35.09 -1.22
CA SER A 349 -11.07 33.88 -1.73
C SER A 349 -10.29 34.18 -3.01
N ALA A 350 -10.84 34.96 -3.94
CA ALA A 350 -10.18 35.41 -5.17
C ALA A 350 -8.91 36.24 -4.92
N MET A 351 -8.79 36.88 -3.75
CA MET A 351 -7.59 37.60 -3.32
C MET A 351 -6.59 36.69 -2.60
N SER A 352 -7.09 35.88 -1.66
CA SER A 352 -6.22 35.20 -0.69
C SER A 352 -5.88 33.76 -1.06
N ARG A 353 -6.70 33.08 -1.86
CA ARG A 353 -6.58 31.63 -2.13
C ARG A 353 -6.40 31.38 -3.62
N TRP A 354 -5.61 30.36 -3.96
CA TRP A 354 -5.43 29.89 -5.34
C TRP A 354 -5.19 28.38 -5.32
N GLU A 355 -6.26 27.63 -5.55
CA GLU A 355 -6.29 26.18 -5.46
C GLU A 355 -6.01 25.51 -6.81
N TRP A 356 -5.24 24.43 -6.78
CA TRP A 356 -4.91 23.57 -7.91
C TRP A 356 -5.48 22.18 -7.69
N LEU A 357 -6.41 21.83 -8.57
CA LEU A 357 -7.13 20.57 -8.61
C LEU A 357 -6.59 19.73 -9.77
N GLY A 358 -6.79 18.43 -9.72
CA GLY A 358 -6.49 17.58 -10.87
C GLY A 358 -6.39 16.11 -10.52
N GLU A 359 -5.80 15.35 -11.44
CA GLU A 359 -5.64 13.90 -11.30
C GLU A 359 -4.18 13.49 -11.52
N ALA A 360 -3.78 12.40 -10.87
CA ALA A 360 -2.54 11.71 -11.17
C ALA A 360 -2.82 10.55 -12.15
N VAL A 361 -2.05 10.49 -13.23
CA VAL A 361 -2.10 9.41 -14.22
C VAL A 361 -0.79 8.63 -14.09
N ILE A 362 -0.91 7.36 -13.72
CA ILE A 362 0.21 6.44 -13.55
C ILE A 362 0.09 5.40 -14.65
N SER A 363 1.05 5.39 -15.55
CA SER A 363 1.15 4.43 -16.65
C SER A 363 2.45 3.67 -16.52
N ASP A 364 2.38 2.35 -16.59
CA ASP A 364 3.56 1.48 -16.59
C ASP A 364 3.30 0.27 -17.49
N SER A 365 3.82 0.33 -18.71
CA SER A 365 3.70 -0.74 -19.71
C SER A 365 4.41 -2.02 -19.27
N TRP A 366 5.37 -1.93 -18.33
CA TRP A 366 6.07 -3.08 -17.76
C TRP A 366 5.40 -3.62 -16.51
N ALA A 367 4.29 -3.03 -16.03
CA ALA A 367 3.65 -3.47 -14.79
C ALA A 367 3.22 -4.96 -14.84
N TRP A 368 2.99 -5.54 -16.02
CA TRP A 368 2.63 -6.95 -16.20
C TRP A 368 3.61 -7.92 -15.55
N VAL A 369 4.88 -7.56 -15.38
CA VAL A 369 5.88 -8.41 -14.70
C VAL A 369 5.49 -8.70 -13.26
N HIS A 370 4.73 -7.81 -12.62
CA HIS A 370 4.18 -7.98 -11.27
C HIS A 370 2.94 -8.88 -11.24
N GLY A 371 2.42 -9.31 -12.40
CA GLY A 371 1.34 -10.29 -12.53
C GLY A 371 1.68 -11.67 -11.92
N LEU A 372 2.95 -11.92 -11.60
CA LEU A 372 3.39 -13.07 -10.79
C LEU A 372 2.65 -13.20 -9.46
N HIS A 373 2.15 -12.08 -8.89
CA HIS A 373 1.38 -12.12 -7.65
C HIS A 373 0.03 -12.80 -7.79
N LEU A 374 -0.59 -12.76 -8.97
CA LEU A 374 -1.80 -13.54 -9.22
C LEU A 374 -1.51 -15.02 -9.05
N TYR A 375 -0.42 -15.50 -9.64
CA TYR A 375 0.01 -16.89 -9.52
C TYR A 375 0.34 -17.26 -8.07
N PHE A 376 1.08 -16.41 -7.34
CA PHE A 376 1.42 -16.67 -5.94
C PHE A 376 0.18 -16.71 -5.04
N GLY A 377 -0.75 -15.78 -5.22
CA GLY A 377 -1.99 -15.73 -4.46
C GLY A 377 -2.88 -16.95 -4.77
N MET A 378 -3.04 -17.33 -6.04
CA MET A 378 -3.80 -18.52 -6.44
C MET A 378 -3.22 -19.81 -5.86
N GLN A 379 -1.88 -19.94 -5.82
CA GLN A 379 -1.23 -21.07 -5.18
C GLN A 379 -1.53 -21.12 -3.67
N THR A 380 -1.51 -19.98 -2.98
CA THR A 380 -1.85 -19.91 -1.55
C THR A 380 -3.33 -20.23 -1.30
N ILE A 381 -4.24 -19.76 -2.17
CA ILE A 381 -5.68 -20.11 -2.11
C ILE A 381 -5.86 -21.63 -2.25
N PHE A 382 -5.17 -22.27 -3.20
CA PHE A 382 -5.23 -23.72 -3.37
C PHE A 382 -4.77 -24.46 -2.11
N SER A 383 -3.63 -24.06 -1.54
CA SER A 383 -3.11 -24.65 -0.30
C SER A 383 -4.08 -24.47 0.88
N LEU A 384 -4.74 -23.31 0.99
CA LEU A 384 -5.75 -23.07 2.01
C LEU A 384 -6.99 -23.95 1.78
N GLY A 385 -7.42 -24.14 0.53
CA GLY A 385 -8.51 -25.05 0.17
C GLY A 385 -8.23 -26.50 0.56
N VAL A 386 -7.00 -26.99 0.30
CA VAL A 386 -6.56 -28.32 0.76
C VAL A 386 -6.61 -28.41 2.29
N LEU A 387 -6.08 -27.41 3.00
CA LEU A 387 -6.12 -27.36 4.46
C LEU A 387 -7.56 -27.41 4.99
N SER A 388 -8.47 -26.62 4.42
CA SER A 388 -9.88 -26.58 4.80
C SER A 388 -10.56 -27.94 4.60
N LEU A 389 -10.26 -28.64 3.50
CA LEU A 389 -10.79 -29.98 3.25
C LEU A 389 -10.30 -31.00 4.28
N VAL A 390 -9.00 -31.00 4.57
CA VAL A 390 -8.42 -31.91 5.57
C VAL A 390 -9.00 -31.62 6.97
N ALA A 391 -9.10 -30.34 7.35
CA ALA A 391 -9.66 -29.93 8.62
C ALA A 391 -11.15 -30.33 8.74
N TYR A 392 -11.92 -30.15 7.66
CA TYR A 392 -13.33 -30.53 7.59
C TYR A 392 -13.54 -32.05 7.79
N HIS A 393 -12.80 -32.89 7.07
CA HIS A 393 -12.95 -34.35 7.22
C HIS A 393 -12.47 -34.86 8.57
N ASN A 394 -11.40 -34.29 9.13
CA ASN A 394 -10.98 -34.60 10.50
C ASN A 394 -12.06 -34.20 11.52
N ALA A 395 -12.67 -33.02 11.37
CA ALA A 395 -13.75 -32.59 12.23
C ALA A 395 -14.97 -33.52 12.14
N ARG A 396 -15.34 -33.98 10.93
CA ARG A 396 -16.39 -35.00 10.74
C ARG A 396 -16.05 -36.35 11.36
N ALA A 397 -14.76 -36.68 11.44
CA ALA A 397 -14.27 -37.87 12.15
C ALA A 397 -14.14 -37.66 13.67
N GLY A 398 -14.62 -36.53 14.22
CA GLY A 398 -14.60 -36.22 15.65
C GLY A 398 -13.24 -35.72 16.16
N LYS A 399 -12.31 -35.36 15.27
CA LYS A 399 -10.96 -34.89 15.61
C LYS A 399 -10.82 -33.41 15.27
N LEU A 400 -10.65 -32.56 16.28
CA LEU A 400 -10.32 -31.15 16.05
C LEU A 400 -8.84 -31.03 15.68
N TRP A 401 -8.55 -30.72 14.42
CA TRP A 401 -7.20 -30.58 13.89
C TRP A 401 -7.12 -29.43 12.88
N ILE A 402 -6.11 -28.57 13.04
CA ILE A 402 -5.83 -27.43 12.16
C ILE A 402 -4.33 -27.43 11.89
N GLY A 403 -3.95 -27.69 10.63
CA GLY A 403 -2.57 -27.64 10.15
C GLY A 403 -2.07 -26.24 9.79
N ASP A 404 -0.84 -26.15 9.29
CA ASP A 404 -0.20 -24.92 8.85
C ASP A 404 -0.43 -24.65 7.35
N PRO A 405 -1.06 -23.54 6.93
CA PRO A 405 -1.24 -23.23 5.50
C PRO A 405 0.09 -23.10 4.73
N PHE A 406 1.19 -22.72 5.39
CA PHE A 406 2.53 -22.60 4.80
C PHE A 406 3.27 -23.94 4.70
N ALA A 407 2.75 -25.03 5.26
CA ALA A 407 3.30 -26.39 5.17
C ALA A 407 3.57 -26.86 3.73
N SER A 408 2.73 -26.41 2.79
CA SER A 408 2.84 -26.76 1.37
C SER A 408 3.93 -25.97 0.64
N VAL A 409 4.41 -24.88 1.23
CA VAL A 409 5.41 -23.99 0.62
C VAL A 409 6.78 -24.35 1.19
N SER A 410 7.65 -24.89 0.35
CA SER A 410 9.03 -25.15 0.75
C SER A 410 9.84 -23.85 0.83
N THR A 411 10.90 -23.86 1.65
CA THR A 411 11.87 -22.75 1.71
C THR A 411 12.43 -22.42 0.34
N ALA A 412 12.77 -23.44 -0.45
CA ALA A 412 13.21 -23.27 -1.83
C ALA A 412 12.16 -22.50 -2.67
N ASN A 413 10.87 -22.84 -2.55
CA ASN A 413 9.82 -22.15 -3.29
C ASN A 413 9.71 -20.68 -2.89
N LEU A 414 9.75 -20.35 -1.58
CA LEU A 414 9.74 -18.95 -1.11
C LEU A 414 10.94 -18.15 -1.62
N VAL A 415 12.14 -18.74 -1.59
CA VAL A 415 13.35 -18.10 -2.12
C VAL A 415 13.24 -17.88 -3.61
N THR A 416 12.78 -18.88 -4.37
CA THR A 416 12.56 -18.76 -5.82
C THR A 416 11.53 -17.67 -6.14
N ARG A 417 10.45 -17.54 -5.36
CA ARG A 417 9.50 -16.43 -5.50
C ARG A 417 10.18 -15.07 -5.31
N GLY A 418 11.00 -14.93 -4.26
CA GLY A 418 11.79 -13.72 -4.02
C GLY A 418 12.73 -13.39 -5.18
N VAL A 419 13.41 -14.38 -5.75
CA VAL A 419 14.27 -14.21 -6.93
C VAL A 419 13.47 -13.75 -8.15
N PHE A 420 12.29 -14.32 -8.40
CA PHE A 420 11.43 -13.88 -9.51
C PHE A 420 10.97 -12.43 -9.36
N VAL A 421 10.67 -11.98 -8.13
CA VAL A 421 10.36 -10.56 -7.87
C VAL A 421 11.57 -9.66 -8.10
N VAL A 422 12.78 -10.08 -7.71
CA VAL A 422 13.99 -9.29 -8.01
C VAL A 422 14.23 -9.19 -9.52
N ILE A 423 13.99 -10.26 -10.27
CA ILE A 423 14.04 -10.23 -11.74
C ILE A 423 12.96 -9.28 -12.29
N SER A 424 11.75 -9.30 -11.73
CA SER A 424 10.67 -8.39 -12.15
C SER A 424 11.03 -6.92 -11.91
N TRP A 425 11.71 -6.60 -10.79
CA TRP A 425 12.25 -5.25 -10.56
C TRP A 425 13.26 -4.83 -11.63
N TYR A 426 14.17 -5.72 -12.01
CA TYR A 426 15.14 -5.44 -13.06
C TYR A 426 14.47 -5.18 -14.41
N LEU A 427 13.50 -6.01 -14.80
CA LEU A 427 12.72 -5.84 -16.04
C LEU A 427 11.90 -4.55 -16.03
N ASN A 428 11.33 -4.18 -14.89
CA ASN A 428 10.60 -2.93 -14.68
C ASN A 428 11.53 -1.70 -14.53
N SER A 429 12.85 -1.85 -14.72
CA SER A 429 13.85 -0.77 -14.53
C SER A 429 13.81 -0.12 -13.14
N PHE A 430 13.43 -0.90 -12.12
CA PHE A 430 13.20 -0.46 -10.73
C PHE A 430 12.20 0.69 -10.60
N TRP A 431 11.33 0.90 -11.59
CA TRP A 431 10.43 2.04 -11.67
C TRP A 431 9.46 2.11 -10.50
N MET A 432 8.73 1.02 -10.24
CA MET A 432 7.76 0.98 -9.13
C MET A 432 8.41 1.25 -7.76
N LEU A 433 9.60 0.70 -7.49
CA LEU A 433 10.34 0.98 -6.25
C LEU A 433 10.78 2.45 -6.16
N PHE A 434 11.28 2.98 -7.28
CA PHE A 434 11.71 4.36 -7.38
C PHE A 434 10.56 5.35 -7.12
N GLU A 435 9.39 5.11 -7.71
CA GLU A 435 8.17 5.89 -7.48
C GLU A 435 7.79 5.91 -6.01
N PHE A 436 7.78 4.74 -5.36
CA PHE A 436 7.48 4.62 -3.94
C PHE A 436 8.45 5.42 -3.08
N CYS A 437 9.76 5.30 -3.35
CA CYS A 437 10.78 6.07 -2.64
C CYS A 437 10.61 7.59 -2.86
N LEU A 438 10.28 8.04 -4.07
CA LEU A 438 9.99 9.46 -4.34
C LEU A 438 8.73 9.94 -3.63
N SER A 439 7.70 9.11 -3.52
CA SER A 439 6.49 9.44 -2.76
C SER A 439 6.80 9.66 -1.28
N ILE A 440 7.61 8.80 -0.67
CA ILE A 440 8.06 8.97 0.71
C ILE A 440 8.95 10.21 0.86
N GLY A 441 9.95 10.37 -0.02
CA GLY A 441 10.86 11.51 0.00
C GLY A 441 10.11 12.85 -0.11
N GLY A 442 9.16 12.94 -1.05
CA GLY A 442 8.33 14.13 -1.25
C GLY A 442 7.40 14.43 -0.07
N LYS A 443 6.86 13.41 0.61
CA LYS A 443 6.09 13.59 1.86
C LYS A 443 6.95 14.11 3.01
N ILE A 444 8.18 13.59 3.16
CA ILE A 444 9.11 14.01 4.22
C ILE A 444 9.62 15.43 3.97
N SER A 445 10.01 15.77 2.75
CA SER A 445 10.51 17.10 2.40
C SER A 445 9.40 18.13 2.14
N LYS A 446 8.14 17.68 2.04
CA LYS A 446 6.95 18.49 1.73
C LYS A 446 7.08 19.25 0.41
N THR A 447 7.82 18.71 -0.56
CA THR A 447 8.04 19.36 -1.85
C THR A 447 7.04 18.95 -2.92
N GLN A 448 6.59 17.68 -2.89
CA GLN A 448 5.65 17.15 -3.86
C GLN A 448 4.80 16.00 -3.31
N ILE A 449 3.61 15.87 -3.89
CA ILE A 449 2.74 14.71 -3.72
C ILE A 449 2.96 13.82 -4.94
N VAL A 450 3.43 12.59 -4.72
CA VAL A 450 3.56 11.57 -5.76
C VAL A 450 2.61 10.45 -5.40
N ARG A 451 1.58 10.25 -6.22
CA ARG A 451 0.63 9.14 -6.07
C ARG A 451 1.28 7.89 -6.61
N VAL A 452 1.15 6.77 -5.89
CA VAL A 452 1.73 5.48 -6.28
C VAL A 452 0.75 4.37 -5.96
N HIS A 453 0.85 3.26 -6.70
CA HIS A 453 0.19 2.00 -6.38
C HIS A 453 0.98 1.25 -5.30
N THR A 454 0.77 1.64 -4.05
CA THR A 454 1.48 1.10 -2.87
C THR A 454 1.35 -0.41 -2.73
N GLU A 455 0.25 -0.98 -3.23
CA GLU A 455 -0.07 -2.40 -3.15
C GLU A 455 0.93 -3.26 -3.93
N MET A 456 1.44 -2.77 -5.06
CA MET A 456 2.46 -3.46 -5.86
C MET A 456 3.79 -3.56 -5.10
N VAL A 457 4.23 -2.44 -4.52
CA VAL A 457 5.44 -2.39 -3.67
C VAL A 457 5.28 -3.31 -2.46
N HIS A 458 4.11 -3.26 -1.82
CA HIS A 458 3.78 -4.07 -0.65
C HIS A 458 4.00 -5.55 -0.95
N ALA A 459 3.35 -6.06 -2.01
CA ALA A 459 3.43 -7.46 -2.37
C ALA A 459 4.85 -7.89 -2.76
N ASP A 460 5.53 -7.10 -3.59
CA ASP A 460 6.90 -7.39 -4.02
C ASP A 460 7.87 -7.47 -2.82
N VAL A 461 7.89 -6.43 -1.99
CA VAL A 461 8.83 -6.34 -0.86
C VAL A 461 8.50 -7.39 0.19
N LEU A 462 7.22 -7.72 0.42
CA LEU A 462 6.81 -8.82 1.29
C LEU A 462 7.36 -10.15 0.80
N VAL A 463 7.23 -10.45 -0.50
CA VAL A 463 7.71 -11.72 -1.06
C VAL A 463 9.23 -11.83 -0.99
N VAL A 464 9.96 -10.75 -1.31
CA VAL A 464 11.43 -10.71 -1.16
C VAL A 464 11.82 -10.86 0.30
N TYR A 465 11.15 -10.16 1.22
CA TYR A 465 11.36 -10.28 2.65
C TYR A 465 11.15 -11.72 3.15
N LEU A 466 10.04 -12.37 2.77
CA LEU A 466 9.77 -13.77 3.15
C LEU A 466 10.80 -14.73 2.55
N GLY A 467 11.27 -14.50 1.33
CA GLY A 467 12.39 -15.24 0.74
C GLY A 467 13.67 -15.12 1.58
N LEU A 468 14.03 -13.91 2.00
CA LEU A 468 15.19 -13.64 2.85
C LEU A 468 15.03 -14.27 4.25
N VAL A 469 13.84 -14.18 4.85
CA VAL A 469 13.54 -14.85 6.13
C VAL A 469 13.66 -16.37 5.99
N GLY A 470 13.22 -16.95 4.87
CA GLY A 470 13.41 -18.35 4.55
C GLY A 470 14.90 -18.76 4.48
N LEU A 471 15.74 -17.91 3.86
CA LEU A 471 17.19 -18.12 3.84
C LEU A 471 17.80 -18.04 5.24
N LEU A 472 17.43 -17.03 6.04
CA LEU A 472 17.90 -16.90 7.42
C LEU A 472 17.50 -18.11 8.26
N SER A 473 16.27 -18.58 8.11
CA SER A 473 15.78 -19.79 8.77
C SER A 473 16.64 -21.01 8.42
N SER A 474 16.97 -21.19 7.12
CA SER A 474 17.85 -22.27 6.67
C SER A 474 19.28 -22.14 7.20
N LEU A 475 19.82 -20.91 7.24
CA LEU A 475 21.18 -20.63 7.73
C LEU A 475 21.30 -20.91 9.23
N PHE A 476 20.35 -20.43 10.03
CA PHE A 476 20.35 -20.64 11.48
C PHE A 476 19.89 -22.04 11.87
N ARG A 477 19.29 -22.80 10.95
CA ARG A 477 18.64 -24.09 11.21
C ARG A 477 17.54 -23.96 12.26
N GLU A 478 16.71 -22.92 12.13
CA GLU A 478 15.61 -22.63 13.04
C GLU A 478 14.32 -22.35 12.28
N ARG A 479 13.18 -22.86 12.78
CA ARG A 479 11.86 -22.57 12.20
C ARG A 479 11.41 -21.18 12.61
N ILE A 480 10.87 -20.43 11.66
CA ILE A 480 10.32 -19.10 11.90
C ILE A 480 8.82 -19.17 11.69
N ASP A 481 8.06 -18.71 12.67
CA ASP A 481 6.60 -18.72 12.58
C ASP A 481 6.14 -17.73 11.48
N PRO A 482 5.34 -18.17 10.49
CA PRO A 482 4.85 -17.31 9.42
C PRO A 482 4.09 -16.09 9.93
N SER A 483 3.35 -16.21 11.04
CA SER A 483 2.63 -15.07 11.58
C SER A 483 3.60 -14.01 12.09
N VAL A 484 4.67 -14.41 12.78
CA VAL A 484 5.67 -13.47 13.32
C VAL A 484 6.35 -12.71 12.18
N ALA A 485 6.76 -13.41 11.12
CA ALA A 485 7.39 -12.78 9.96
C ALA A 485 6.45 -11.79 9.26
N ILE A 486 5.22 -12.22 8.94
CA ILE A 486 4.25 -11.38 8.22
C ILE A 486 3.81 -10.20 9.09
N PHE A 487 3.45 -10.39 10.36
CA PHE A 487 3.03 -9.28 11.21
C PHE A 487 4.15 -8.26 11.46
N LEU A 488 5.39 -8.72 11.66
CA LEU A 488 6.52 -7.80 11.79
C LEU A 488 6.71 -6.99 10.51
N PHE A 489 6.59 -7.62 9.34
CA PHE A 489 6.63 -6.93 8.07
C PHE A 489 5.50 -5.89 7.96
N GLU A 490 4.26 -6.24 8.28
CA GLU A 490 3.13 -5.30 8.21
C GLU A 490 3.31 -4.09 9.12
N ILE A 491 3.85 -4.27 10.34
CA ILE A 491 4.18 -3.17 11.26
C ILE A 491 5.23 -2.25 10.64
N ILE A 492 6.29 -2.81 10.04
CA ILE A 492 7.35 -2.03 9.42
C ILE A 492 6.86 -1.33 8.16
N TYR A 493 5.97 -1.98 7.40
CA TYR A 493 5.35 -1.41 6.21
C TYR A 493 4.43 -0.24 6.58
N SER A 494 3.57 -0.38 7.59
CA SER A 494 2.66 0.67 8.05
C SER A 494 3.41 1.88 8.62
N GLU A 495 4.50 1.63 9.35
CA GLU A 495 5.33 2.67 9.96
C GLU A 495 6.48 3.14 9.04
N HIS A 496 6.55 2.66 7.79
CA HIS A 496 7.71 2.87 6.91
C HIS A 496 8.08 4.35 6.77
N GLN A 497 7.11 5.22 6.47
CA GLN A 497 7.34 6.65 6.32
C GLN A 497 7.86 7.29 7.63
N ILE A 498 7.28 6.91 8.77
CA ILE A 498 7.67 7.43 10.09
C ILE A 498 9.10 7.00 10.40
N LEU A 499 9.43 5.74 10.17
CA LEU A 499 10.79 5.20 10.36
C LEU A 499 11.81 5.94 9.50
N VAL A 500 11.50 6.23 8.23
CA VAL A 500 12.38 7.04 7.35
C VAL A 500 12.50 8.48 7.81
N ALA A 501 11.40 9.09 8.26
CA ALA A 501 11.42 10.45 8.79
C ALA A 501 12.21 10.59 10.10
N SER A 502 12.16 9.56 10.96
CA SER A 502 12.86 9.47 12.23
C SER A 502 14.25 8.80 12.13
N ALA A 503 14.68 8.42 10.94
CA ALA A 503 15.97 7.78 10.71
C ALA A 503 17.14 8.71 11.12
N SER A 504 18.35 8.16 11.10
CA SER A 504 19.56 8.95 11.33
C SER A 504 19.64 10.14 10.37
N LYS A 505 20.29 11.23 10.80
CA LYS A 505 20.45 12.44 9.98
C LYS A 505 21.06 12.15 8.60
N ALA A 506 21.93 11.14 8.51
CA ALA A 506 22.55 10.71 7.26
C ALA A 506 21.53 10.10 6.27
N ILE A 507 20.74 9.11 6.72
CA ILE A 507 19.72 8.44 5.89
C ILE A 507 18.67 9.44 5.42
N ARG A 508 18.13 10.24 6.36
CA ARG A 508 17.11 11.22 6.03
C ARG A 508 17.62 12.28 5.05
N LYS A 509 18.86 12.73 5.20
CA LYS A 509 19.48 13.70 4.29
C LYS A 509 19.57 13.12 2.88
N GLU A 510 19.95 11.86 2.72
CA GLU A 510 20.06 11.20 1.42
C GLU A 510 18.71 11.14 0.70
N VAL A 511 17.68 10.63 1.38
CA VAL A 511 16.31 10.50 0.84
C VAL A 511 15.76 11.86 0.42
N VAL A 512 15.87 12.87 1.28
CA VAL A 512 15.34 14.23 1.01
C VAL A 512 16.14 14.92 -0.09
N ALA A 513 17.47 14.87 -0.06
CA ALA A 513 18.31 15.56 -1.03
C ALA A 513 18.09 15.03 -2.44
N TYR A 514 18.02 13.71 -2.61
CA TYR A 514 17.76 13.11 -3.91
C TYR A 514 16.35 13.44 -4.40
N SER A 515 15.31 13.25 -3.56
CA SER A 515 13.92 13.56 -3.91
C SER A 515 13.74 15.04 -4.34
N ASP A 516 14.34 15.97 -3.61
CA ASP A 516 14.27 17.40 -3.94
C ASP A 516 15.07 17.74 -5.19
N SER A 517 16.18 17.03 -5.46
CA SER A 517 16.93 17.21 -6.71
C SER A 517 16.12 16.77 -7.92
N VAL A 518 15.42 15.63 -7.82
CA VAL A 518 14.55 15.11 -8.88
C VAL A 518 13.38 16.06 -9.10
N PHE A 519 12.72 16.55 -8.04
CA PHE A 519 11.64 17.52 -8.16
C PHE A 519 12.01 18.76 -8.99
N ARG A 520 13.25 19.25 -8.83
CA ARG A 520 13.74 20.43 -9.56
C ARG A 520 14.06 20.18 -11.03
N LEU A 521 14.18 18.93 -11.48
CA LEU A 521 14.40 18.62 -12.90
C LEU A 521 13.23 19.04 -13.79
N GLY A 522 12.03 19.20 -13.23
CA GLY A 522 10.88 19.68 -13.99
C GLY A 522 11.00 21.14 -14.44
N VAL A 523 11.91 21.93 -13.87
CA VAL A 523 12.19 23.28 -14.38
C VAL A 523 12.96 23.16 -15.69
N ALA A 524 12.36 23.63 -16.78
CA ALA A 524 12.94 23.51 -18.11
C ALA A 524 14.34 24.16 -18.17
N LYS A 525 15.32 23.39 -18.65
CA LYS A 525 16.68 23.91 -18.91
C LYS A 525 16.66 24.74 -20.18
N ILE A 526 17.17 25.95 -20.09
CA ILE A 526 17.17 26.93 -21.18
C ILE A 526 18.55 27.57 -21.34
N SER A 527 18.88 28.01 -22.55
CA SER A 527 20.11 28.76 -22.80
C SER A 527 20.06 30.15 -22.16
N SER A 528 21.22 30.78 -21.97
CA SER A 528 21.31 32.15 -21.45
C SER A 528 20.53 33.17 -22.30
N ALA A 529 20.51 32.97 -23.63
CA ALA A 529 19.77 33.83 -24.56
C ALA A 529 18.25 33.72 -24.41
N VAL A 530 17.71 32.53 -24.08
CA VAL A 530 16.28 32.35 -23.78
C VAL A 530 15.97 32.85 -22.37
N ALA A 531 16.89 32.62 -21.42
CA ALA A 531 16.75 33.07 -20.03
C ALA A 531 16.67 34.59 -19.89
N SER A 532 17.21 35.36 -20.85
CA SER A 532 17.13 36.82 -20.90
C SER A 532 15.84 37.36 -21.52
N MET A 533 15.03 36.53 -22.20
CA MET A 533 13.76 36.97 -22.80
C MET A 533 12.65 37.17 -21.76
N SER A 534 12.66 36.38 -20.70
CA SER A 534 11.66 36.41 -19.64
C SER A 534 12.28 35.95 -18.33
N PRO A 535 11.87 36.49 -17.18
CA PRO A 535 12.27 35.96 -15.87
C PRO A 535 11.42 34.73 -15.45
N LEU A 536 10.29 34.43 -16.12
CA LEU A 536 9.47 33.25 -15.83
C LEU A 536 10.07 31.98 -16.39
N ARG A 537 9.76 30.84 -15.78
CA ARG A 537 10.27 29.52 -16.21
C ARG A 537 9.12 28.54 -16.38
N LEU A 538 9.18 27.75 -17.46
CA LEU A 538 8.31 26.59 -17.59
C LEU A 538 8.74 25.54 -16.56
N TRP A 539 7.77 25.00 -15.85
CA TRP A 539 7.98 23.85 -15.00
C TRP A 539 6.89 22.82 -15.23
N THR A 540 7.29 21.76 -15.91
CA THR A 540 6.42 20.72 -16.47
C THR A 540 6.92 19.31 -16.09
N ASP A 541 6.30 18.26 -16.62
CA ASP A 541 6.80 16.90 -16.52
C ASP A 541 8.14 16.73 -17.26
N PHE A 542 8.95 15.77 -16.82
CA PHE A 542 10.32 15.61 -17.32
C PHE A 542 10.75 14.16 -17.40
N GLN A 543 11.66 13.89 -18.32
CA GLN A 543 12.30 12.59 -18.42
C GLN A 543 13.32 12.40 -17.31
N ILE A 544 13.19 11.33 -16.55
CA ILE A 544 14.23 10.93 -15.58
C ILE A 544 15.33 10.13 -16.26
N SER A 545 16.50 10.10 -15.61
CA SER A 545 17.58 9.20 -16.01
C SER A 545 17.11 7.74 -15.98
N THR A 546 17.52 6.97 -16.97
CA THR A 546 17.28 5.53 -17.03
C THR A 546 17.95 4.83 -15.84
N GLN A 547 19.13 5.31 -15.41
CA GLN A 547 19.83 4.79 -14.23
C GLN A 547 19.26 5.40 -12.95
N LYS A 548 18.68 4.54 -12.09
CA LYS A 548 18.16 4.94 -10.77
C LYS A 548 19.29 4.98 -9.75
N ASP A 549 19.24 5.94 -8.83
CA ASP A 549 20.27 6.08 -7.80
C ASP A 549 20.13 4.98 -6.75
N THR A 550 21.17 4.15 -6.64
CA THR A 550 21.16 2.99 -5.75
C THR A 550 21.23 3.41 -4.29
N LYS A 551 21.97 4.47 -3.94
CA LYS A 551 22.10 4.94 -2.56
C LYS A 551 20.76 5.43 -2.04
N PHE A 552 20.01 6.17 -2.86
CA PHE A 552 18.66 6.62 -2.57
C PHE A 552 17.70 5.44 -2.32
N LEU A 553 17.72 4.42 -3.18
CA LEU A 553 16.89 3.22 -3.00
C LEU A 553 17.25 2.47 -1.71
N PHE A 554 18.53 2.19 -1.47
CA PHE A 554 18.97 1.51 -0.25
C PHE A 554 18.64 2.32 1.02
N ALA A 555 18.87 3.64 0.99
CA ALA A 555 18.54 4.52 2.10
C ALA A 555 17.02 4.55 2.37
N SER A 556 16.19 4.44 1.34
CA SER A 556 14.72 4.41 1.49
C SER A 556 14.21 3.08 2.03
N PHE A 557 14.79 1.94 1.62
CA PHE A 557 14.38 0.60 2.06
C PHE A 557 15.03 0.12 3.36
N PHE A 558 15.80 0.96 4.07
CA PHE A 558 16.45 0.58 5.33
C PHE A 558 15.51 0.03 6.43
N PRO A 559 14.20 0.41 6.54
CA PRO A 559 13.34 -0.15 7.58
C PRO A 559 13.19 -1.68 7.48
N TYR A 560 13.23 -2.23 6.27
CA TYR A 560 13.16 -3.68 6.07
C TYR A 560 14.45 -4.39 6.48
N ALA A 561 15.60 -3.71 6.43
CA ALA A 561 16.84 -4.24 6.99
C ALA A 561 16.75 -4.36 8.53
N ILE A 562 16.02 -3.45 9.19
CA ILE A 562 15.71 -3.56 10.62
C ILE A 562 14.83 -4.79 10.86
N ALA A 563 13.77 -4.98 10.07
CA ALA A 563 12.89 -6.15 10.17
C ALA A 563 13.67 -7.48 10.07
N LEU A 564 14.58 -7.60 9.10
CA LEU A 564 15.44 -8.76 8.93
C LEU A 564 16.40 -8.96 10.11
N SER A 565 16.97 -7.87 10.63
CA SER A 565 17.86 -7.90 11.80
C SER A 565 17.13 -8.41 13.05
N VAL A 566 15.88 -7.98 13.26
CA VAL A 566 15.04 -8.44 14.38
C VAL A 566 14.75 -9.94 14.26
N ILE A 567 14.41 -10.43 13.07
CA ILE A 567 14.19 -11.87 12.82
C ILE A 567 15.47 -12.68 13.04
N ALA A 568 16.62 -12.21 12.55
CA ALA A 568 17.90 -12.87 12.78
C ALA A 568 18.22 -12.94 14.28
N GLY A 569 18.04 -11.84 15.01
CA GLY A 569 18.18 -11.80 16.46
C GLY A 569 17.24 -12.77 17.19
N PHE A 570 15.97 -12.82 16.77
CA PHE A 570 14.99 -13.78 17.29
C PHE A 570 15.44 -15.23 17.06
N ALA A 571 15.91 -15.56 15.87
CA ALA A 571 16.40 -16.91 15.55
C ALA A 571 17.61 -17.29 16.41
N ILE A 572 18.57 -16.38 16.61
CA ILE A 572 19.74 -16.59 17.47
C ILE A 572 19.31 -16.81 18.93
N LEU A 573 18.44 -15.95 19.47
CA LEU A 573 17.94 -16.08 20.84
C LEU A 573 17.17 -17.38 21.04
N HIS A 574 16.34 -17.78 20.07
CA HIS A 574 15.60 -19.03 20.13
C HIS A 574 16.54 -20.25 20.12
N LYS A 575 17.60 -20.20 19.31
CA LYS A 575 18.63 -21.24 19.26
C LYS A 575 19.38 -21.37 20.58
N ILE A 576 19.75 -20.24 21.19
CA ILE A 576 20.37 -20.20 22.52
C ILE A 576 19.42 -20.80 23.56
N TYR A 577 18.14 -20.43 23.53
CA TYR A 577 17.13 -20.96 24.45
C TYR A 577 16.99 -22.49 24.33
N ARG A 578 16.90 -23.04 23.12
CA ARG A 578 16.81 -24.49 22.89
C ARG A 578 18.08 -25.24 23.32
N HIS A 579 19.24 -24.59 23.24
CA HIS A 579 20.49 -25.17 23.74
C HIS A 579 20.47 -25.36 25.27
N TYR A 580 19.97 -24.37 26.02
CA TYR A 580 19.87 -24.44 27.48
C TYR A 580 18.66 -25.25 27.98
N TYR A 581 17.57 -25.27 27.22
CA TYR A 581 16.33 -25.98 27.54
C TYR A 581 15.95 -26.95 26.41
N PRO A 582 16.69 -28.06 26.22
CA PRO A 582 16.38 -29.04 25.19
C PRO A 582 15.00 -29.66 25.45
N ASP A 583 14.25 -29.89 24.36
CA ASP A 583 12.97 -30.59 24.44
C ASP A 583 13.19 -31.94 25.11
N LYS A 584 12.42 -32.21 26.17
CA LYS A 584 12.44 -33.50 26.87
C LYS A 584 11.88 -34.56 25.94
N ASN A 585 12.73 -35.12 25.08
CA ASN A 585 12.45 -36.37 24.39
C ASN A 585 12.08 -37.38 25.47
N ARG A 586 10.81 -37.75 25.50
CA ARG A 586 10.27 -38.74 26.43
C ARG A 586 10.72 -40.12 25.96
N GLN A 587 12.03 -40.35 25.92
CA GLN A 587 12.63 -41.68 25.84
C GLN A 587 12.26 -42.39 27.14
N ARG A 588 11.07 -43.00 27.17
CA ARG A 588 10.83 -44.10 28.08
C ARG A 588 11.49 -45.29 27.40
N SER A 589 12.78 -45.47 27.68
CA SER A 589 13.53 -46.65 27.29
C SER A 589 12.71 -47.88 27.71
N SER A 590 12.38 -48.71 26.74
CA SER A 590 12.01 -50.10 26.94
C SER A 590 13.24 -50.82 27.49
N VAL A 591 13.50 -50.68 28.79
CA VAL A 591 14.32 -51.63 29.54
C VAL A 591 13.46 -52.88 29.66
N MET A 592 13.54 -53.76 28.65
CA MET A 592 13.24 -55.19 28.67
C MET A 592 12.84 -55.63 27.25
N SER A 593 13.83 -55.94 26.43
CA SER A 593 13.74 -57.07 25.48
C SER A 593 15.06 -57.24 24.74
N THR A 594 15.78 -58.27 25.18
CA THR A 594 16.63 -59.20 24.40
C THR A 594 17.95 -58.72 23.80
N GLU A 595 19.00 -59.23 24.46
CA GLU A 595 20.25 -59.71 23.89
C GLU A 595 20.08 -60.40 22.52
N ARG A 596 21.14 -60.30 21.70
CA ARG A 596 21.39 -60.90 20.38
C ARG A 596 20.81 -60.16 19.17
N SER A 597 21.55 -59.14 18.72
CA SER A 597 21.63 -58.77 17.30
C SER A 597 23.01 -58.20 16.97
N SER A 598 23.47 -58.49 15.75
CA SER A 598 24.85 -58.25 15.29
C SER A 598 25.17 -56.76 15.08
N ILE A 599 26.45 -56.41 15.05
CA ILE A 599 26.94 -55.02 15.01
C ILE A 599 26.45 -54.26 13.75
N ASN A 600 26.28 -54.94 12.60
CA ASN A 600 25.71 -54.32 11.39
C ASN A 600 24.20 -54.06 11.51
N GLU A 601 23.49 -54.89 12.27
CA GLU A 601 22.08 -54.71 12.59
C GLU A 601 21.87 -53.55 13.55
N LYS A 602 22.81 -53.32 14.48
CA LYS A 602 22.81 -52.13 15.35
C LYS A 602 22.98 -50.83 14.57
N THR A 603 23.81 -50.78 13.54
CA THR A 603 24.00 -49.56 12.70
C THR A 603 22.79 -49.31 11.81
N ALA A 604 22.20 -50.36 11.23
CA ALA A 604 20.96 -50.29 10.48
C ALA A 604 19.75 -49.95 11.38
N LEU A 605 19.68 -50.48 12.61
CA LEU A 605 18.66 -50.18 13.63
C LEU A 605 18.88 -48.83 14.33
N THR A 606 20.10 -48.28 14.36
CA THR A 606 20.31 -46.89 14.82
C THR A 606 19.93 -45.89 13.74
N LEU A 607 20.09 -46.24 12.45
CA LEU A 607 19.56 -45.45 11.33
C LEU A 607 18.03 -45.57 11.23
N LYS A 608 17.46 -46.79 11.31
CA LYS A 608 16.01 -47.08 11.38
C LYS A 608 15.37 -46.63 12.70
N GLY A 609 16.13 -46.55 13.78
CA GLY A 609 15.63 -46.10 15.09
C GLY A 609 15.47 -44.59 15.17
N ASN A 610 16.13 -43.84 14.28
CA ASN A 610 16.06 -42.39 14.22
C ASN A 610 15.01 -41.86 13.23
N LEU A 611 14.56 -42.63 12.24
CA LEU A 611 13.59 -42.21 11.22
C LEU A 611 12.34 -43.11 11.21
N THR A 612 11.19 -42.52 10.91
CA THR A 612 9.89 -43.22 10.76
C THR A 612 9.80 -43.94 9.41
N ASN A 613 8.96 -44.97 9.25
CA ASN A 613 8.77 -45.63 7.95
C ASN A 613 8.24 -44.63 6.90
N PHE A 614 7.46 -43.64 7.31
CA PHE A 614 7.09 -42.48 6.50
C PHE A 614 8.32 -41.72 5.97
N GLU A 615 9.29 -41.38 6.83
CA GLU A 615 10.52 -40.67 6.44
C GLU A 615 11.38 -41.52 5.49
N ILE A 616 11.47 -42.83 5.73
CA ILE A 616 12.21 -43.76 4.87
C ILE A 616 11.54 -43.90 3.49
N SER A 617 10.21 -44.04 3.47
CA SER A 617 9.46 -44.27 2.22
C SER A 617 9.35 -43.01 1.35
N THR A 618 9.21 -41.84 1.97
CA THR A 618 9.01 -40.58 1.25
C THR A 618 10.27 -39.73 1.09
N GLY A 619 11.34 -40.03 1.84
CA GLY A 619 12.54 -39.22 1.94
C GLY A 619 12.35 -37.86 2.64
N ALA A 620 11.19 -37.62 3.25
CA ALA A 620 10.84 -36.33 3.83
C ALA A 620 11.25 -36.22 5.31
N GLU A 621 12.44 -35.69 5.58
CA GLU A 621 12.94 -35.54 6.96
C GLU A 621 12.09 -34.57 7.80
N LEU A 622 11.51 -35.05 8.90
CA LEU A 622 10.59 -34.28 9.74
C LEU A 622 11.33 -33.31 10.67
N GLN A 623 12.52 -33.69 11.13
CA GLN A 623 13.26 -32.94 12.16
C GLN A 623 14.15 -31.84 11.60
N THR A 624 14.62 -31.97 10.36
CA THR A 624 15.56 -31.05 9.68
C THR A 624 14.87 -30.06 8.74
N ARG A 625 13.53 -30.05 8.73
CA ARG A 625 12.78 -29.08 7.94
C ARG A 625 12.83 -27.69 8.59
N PHE A 626 13.64 -26.82 8.00
CA PHE A 626 13.74 -25.39 8.31
C PHE A 626 12.97 -24.56 7.27
N GLY A 627 12.46 -23.42 7.69
CA GLY A 627 11.71 -22.49 6.85
C GLY A 627 10.73 -21.65 7.64
N ILE A 628 9.89 -20.93 6.89
CA ILE A 628 8.73 -20.22 7.42
C ILE A 628 7.60 -21.24 7.66
N ILE A 629 7.63 -21.87 8.82
CA ILE A 629 6.70 -22.93 9.25
C ILE A 629 6.51 -22.78 10.75
N SER A 630 5.28 -22.80 11.21
CA SER A 630 4.96 -22.74 12.64
C SER A 630 5.46 -23.99 13.37
N ASP A 631 5.78 -23.89 14.67
CA ASP A 631 6.25 -25.06 15.41
C ASP A 631 5.15 -26.13 15.53
N TYR A 632 5.55 -27.39 15.36
CA TYR A 632 4.67 -28.54 15.50
C TYR A 632 5.41 -29.73 16.11
N SER A 633 4.64 -30.65 16.68
CA SER A 633 5.19 -31.90 17.21
C SER A 633 5.58 -32.79 16.04
N ASN A 634 6.88 -33.05 15.81
CA ASN A 634 7.32 -33.88 14.69
C ASN A 634 6.90 -35.36 14.86
N TYR A 635 6.88 -35.86 16.09
CA TYR A 635 6.68 -37.28 16.39
C TYR A 635 5.65 -37.51 17.49
N VAL A 636 4.95 -38.65 17.42
CA VAL A 636 4.09 -39.19 18.49
C VAL A 636 4.55 -40.61 18.80
N TYR A 637 4.64 -40.96 20.08
CA TYR A 637 5.03 -42.30 20.51
C TYR A 637 3.81 -43.09 20.96
N TYR A 638 3.49 -44.18 20.25
CA TYR A 638 2.46 -45.12 20.65
C TYR A 638 3.11 -46.46 21.00
N LYS A 639 2.87 -46.94 22.23
CA LYS A 639 3.35 -48.25 22.71
C LYS A 639 4.86 -48.49 22.49
N GLY A 640 5.68 -47.44 22.62
CA GLY A 640 7.14 -47.52 22.44
C GLY A 640 7.65 -47.38 21.00
N MET A 641 6.76 -47.37 20.00
CA MET A 641 7.12 -47.12 18.60
C MET A 641 6.99 -45.63 18.25
N LYS A 642 7.90 -45.13 17.41
CA LYS A 642 7.96 -43.74 16.93
C LYS A 642 7.08 -43.61 15.67
N PHE A 643 6.12 -42.69 15.70
CA PHE A 643 5.27 -42.35 14.54
C PHE A 643 5.51 -40.90 14.14
N ALA A 644 5.46 -40.60 12.85
CA ALA A 644 5.26 -39.27 12.33
C ALA A 644 3.89 -38.76 12.81
N SER A 645 3.85 -37.58 13.43
CA SER A 645 2.57 -37.02 13.85
C SER A 645 1.74 -36.60 12.63
N ALA A 646 0.42 -36.45 12.80
CA ALA A 646 -0.43 -35.85 11.77
C ALA A 646 0.12 -34.48 11.30
N ASP A 647 0.53 -33.62 12.23
CA ASP A 647 1.18 -32.35 11.90
C ASP A 647 2.48 -32.57 11.11
N GLY A 648 3.28 -33.58 11.47
CA GLY A 648 4.51 -33.92 10.78
C GLY A 648 4.27 -34.33 9.33
N VAL A 649 3.31 -35.23 9.08
CA VAL A 649 2.95 -35.67 7.72
C VAL A 649 2.47 -34.49 6.87
N TYR A 650 1.56 -33.67 7.41
CA TYR A 650 1.03 -32.52 6.70
C TYR A 650 2.08 -31.43 6.49
N CYS A 651 2.84 -31.08 7.53
CA CYS A 651 3.93 -30.12 7.46
C CYS A 651 5.12 -30.59 6.64
N SER A 652 5.22 -31.89 6.33
CA SER A 652 6.14 -32.45 5.32
C SER A 652 5.61 -32.33 3.90
N GLY A 653 4.39 -31.85 3.71
CA GLY A 653 3.78 -31.58 2.40
C GLY A 653 2.98 -32.74 1.83
N TYR A 654 2.47 -33.65 2.67
CA TYR A 654 1.70 -34.81 2.25
C TYR A 654 0.29 -34.84 2.87
N VAL A 655 -0.65 -35.42 2.15
CA VAL A 655 -2.01 -35.73 2.63
C VAL A 655 -2.42 -37.14 2.21
N ILE A 656 -3.38 -37.72 2.92
CA ILE A 656 -3.92 -39.04 2.62
C ILE A 656 -5.26 -38.86 1.89
N VAL A 657 -5.33 -39.36 0.67
CA VAL A 657 -6.52 -39.38 -0.19
C VAL A 657 -7.30 -40.66 0.09
N ASN A 658 -8.58 -40.50 0.45
CA ASN A 658 -9.55 -41.56 0.77
C ASN A 658 -9.03 -42.62 1.78
N GLY A 659 -8.10 -42.25 2.65
CA GLY A 659 -7.50 -43.15 3.66
C GLY A 659 -6.59 -44.25 3.09
N LYS A 660 -6.25 -44.20 1.79
CA LYS A 660 -5.52 -45.28 1.10
C LYS A 660 -4.24 -44.84 0.41
N MET A 661 -4.19 -43.61 -0.08
CA MET A 661 -3.04 -43.14 -0.88
C MET A 661 -2.46 -41.87 -0.27
N LEU A 662 -1.17 -41.88 0.03
CA LEU A 662 -0.40 -40.71 0.44
C LEU A 662 0.07 -39.95 -0.81
N VAL A 663 -0.31 -38.68 -0.90
CA VAL A 663 -0.09 -37.81 -2.06
C VAL A 663 0.58 -36.52 -1.61
N GLY A 664 1.57 -36.06 -2.37
CA GLY A 664 2.18 -34.75 -2.15
C GLY A 664 1.17 -33.63 -2.44
N ILE A 665 1.03 -32.66 -1.53
CA ILE A 665 0.10 -31.52 -1.68
C ILE A 665 0.38 -30.73 -2.96
N LYS A 666 1.66 -30.56 -3.30
CA LYS A 666 2.11 -29.89 -4.54
C LYS A 666 1.64 -30.60 -5.82
N ASP A 667 1.40 -31.92 -5.73
CA ASP A 667 1.04 -32.74 -6.88
C ASP A 667 -0.47 -32.89 -7.04
N LEU A 668 -1.28 -32.51 -6.03
CA LEU A 668 -2.74 -32.62 -6.08
C LEU A 668 -3.38 -31.88 -7.25
N LEU A 669 -2.87 -30.68 -7.58
CA LEU A 669 -3.37 -29.92 -8.74
C LEU A 669 -3.05 -30.67 -10.05
N SER A 670 -1.84 -31.22 -10.17
CA SER A 670 -1.45 -32.05 -11.30
C SER A 670 -2.30 -33.32 -11.42
N VAL A 671 -2.62 -33.97 -10.29
CA VAL A 671 -3.53 -35.14 -10.26
C VAL A 671 -4.93 -34.76 -10.73
N ALA A 672 -5.47 -33.63 -10.27
CA ALA A 672 -6.77 -33.13 -10.72
C ALA A 672 -6.79 -32.82 -12.22
N MET A 673 -5.71 -32.22 -12.75
CA MET A 673 -5.57 -31.93 -14.19
C MET A 673 -5.43 -33.21 -15.03
N ILE A 674 -4.68 -34.22 -14.56
CA ILE A 674 -4.59 -35.54 -15.22
C ILE A 674 -5.97 -36.19 -15.30
N LYS A 675 -6.77 -36.10 -14.22
CA LYS A 675 -8.14 -36.63 -14.21
C LYS A 675 -9.07 -35.85 -15.15
N ALA A 676 -9.00 -34.52 -15.14
CA ALA A 676 -9.87 -33.66 -15.96
C ALA A 676 -9.58 -33.80 -17.46
N THR A 677 -8.31 -33.90 -17.85
CA THR A 677 -7.88 -34.01 -19.25
C THR A 677 -7.88 -35.43 -19.78
N GLY A 678 -7.97 -36.44 -18.91
CA GLY A 678 -7.84 -37.85 -19.30
C GLY A 678 -6.43 -38.21 -19.79
N SER A 679 -5.44 -37.33 -19.62
CA SER A 679 -4.08 -37.49 -20.17
C SER A 679 -3.01 -37.30 -19.10
N ARG A 680 -1.90 -38.04 -19.23
CA ARG A 680 -0.77 -37.95 -18.30
C ARG A 680 0.11 -36.75 -18.66
N LEU A 681 -0.24 -35.58 -18.12
CA LEU A 681 0.49 -34.33 -18.33
C LEU A 681 1.87 -34.32 -17.63
N THR A 682 2.00 -35.00 -16.50
CA THR A 682 3.22 -35.06 -15.68
C THR A 682 3.29 -36.37 -14.90
N ASN A 683 4.51 -36.81 -14.57
CA ASN A 683 4.73 -38.02 -13.77
C ASN A 683 4.56 -37.69 -12.27
N VAL A 684 3.42 -38.08 -11.71
CA VAL A 684 3.14 -37.94 -10.27
C VAL A 684 3.21 -39.30 -9.60
N TYR A 685 3.90 -39.38 -8.47
CA TYR A 685 4.06 -40.59 -7.67
C TYR A 685 3.30 -40.49 -6.35
N VAL A 686 2.66 -41.58 -5.96
CA VAL A 686 1.83 -41.70 -4.74
C VAL A 686 2.17 -42.99 -4.00
N TYR A 687 2.04 -42.98 -2.68
CA TYR A 687 2.38 -44.16 -1.84
C TYR A 687 1.11 -44.77 -1.27
N GLU A 688 1.05 -46.09 -1.20
CA GLU A 688 -0.10 -46.77 -0.58
C GLU A 688 0.04 -46.78 0.95
N VAL A 689 -1.07 -46.54 1.64
CA VAL A 689 -1.17 -46.50 3.10
C VAL A 689 -2.05 -47.64 3.57
N GLU A 690 -1.48 -48.55 4.36
CA GLU A 690 -2.19 -49.65 5.01
C GLU A 690 -2.25 -49.39 6.51
N GLY A 691 -3.41 -48.94 7.01
CA GLY A 691 -3.57 -48.55 8.40
C GLY A 691 -2.72 -47.32 8.75
N ASN A 692 -1.68 -47.51 9.58
CA ASN A 692 -0.73 -46.46 9.92
C ASN A 692 0.63 -46.63 9.22
N THR A 693 0.80 -47.62 8.34
CA THR A 693 2.07 -47.92 7.67
C THR A 693 2.06 -47.45 6.22
N VAL A 694 3.15 -46.80 5.78
CA VAL A 694 3.37 -46.39 4.39
C VAL A 694 4.19 -47.46 3.67
N LYS A 695 3.78 -47.86 2.46
CA LYS A 695 4.59 -48.75 1.63
C LYS A 695 5.79 -48.01 1.06
N GLU A 696 6.94 -48.70 1.01
CA GLU A 696 8.18 -48.16 0.44
C GLU A 696 8.10 -47.97 -1.09
N THR A 697 7.16 -48.64 -1.77
CA THR A 697 7.02 -48.57 -3.23
C THR A 697 6.07 -47.45 -3.67
N ALA A 698 6.61 -46.53 -4.47
CA ALA A 698 5.83 -45.47 -5.10
C ALA A 698 5.06 -46.00 -6.34
N ARG A 699 3.80 -45.59 -6.49
CA ARG A 699 2.94 -45.89 -7.64
C ARG A 699 2.76 -44.64 -8.50
N LEU A 700 2.87 -44.80 -9.81
CA LEU A 700 2.60 -43.71 -10.77
C LEU A 700 1.09 -43.46 -10.90
N VAL A 701 0.69 -42.19 -10.94
CA VAL A 701 -0.71 -41.76 -11.14
C VAL A 701 -1.10 -41.82 -12.61
N TYR A 702 -2.23 -42.47 -12.87
CA TYR A 702 -2.94 -42.51 -14.15
C TYR A 702 -4.33 -41.85 -14.01
N PRO A 703 -4.99 -41.46 -15.12
CA PRO A 703 -6.35 -40.89 -15.08
C PRO A 703 -7.37 -41.76 -14.31
N GLU A 704 -7.18 -43.07 -14.27
CA GLU A 704 -8.06 -44.00 -13.52
C GLU A 704 -7.63 -44.27 -12.07
N THR A 705 -6.55 -43.65 -11.60
CA THR A 705 -6.01 -43.91 -10.25
C THR A 705 -6.89 -43.32 -9.14
N PHE A 706 -7.52 -42.17 -9.39
CA PHE A 706 -8.42 -41.51 -8.44
C PHE A 706 -9.77 -41.20 -9.09
N THR A 707 -10.85 -41.39 -8.32
CA THR A 707 -12.16 -40.82 -8.66
C THR A 707 -12.25 -39.37 -8.18
N TRP A 708 -13.17 -38.58 -8.74
CA TRP A 708 -13.44 -37.23 -8.23
C TRP A 708 -13.83 -37.26 -6.74
N SER A 709 -14.61 -38.27 -6.33
CA SER A 709 -14.95 -38.46 -4.91
C SER A 709 -13.75 -38.75 -4.01
N ASP A 710 -12.70 -39.39 -4.53
CA ASP A 710 -11.48 -39.64 -3.76
C ASP A 710 -10.74 -38.34 -3.49
N LEU A 711 -10.58 -37.48 -4.50
CA LEU A 711 -9.87 -36.20 -4.39
C LEU A 711 -10.54 -35.22 -3.41
N TRP A 712 -11.86 -35.34 -3.20
CA TRP A 712 -12.57 -34.58 -2.18
C TRP A 712 -12.37 -35.12 -0.75
N ARG A 713 -11.92 -36.37 -0.57
CA ARG A 713 -11.74 -37.03 0.74
C ARG A 713 -10.29 -36.97 1.19
N LEU A 714 -9.83 -35.76 1.53
CA LEU A 714 -8.49 -35.53 2.07
C LEU A 714 -8.47 -35.68 3.59
N ASN A 715 -7.49 -36.39 4.12
CA ASN A 715 -7.30 -36.59 5.56
C ASN A 715 -5.80 -36.62 5.91
N VAL A 716 -5.48 -36.54 7.21
CA VAL A 716 -4.14 -36.66 7.76
C VAL A 716 -4.20 -37.49 9.05
N THR A 717 -3.34 -38.50 9.17
CA THR A 717 -3.22 -39.36 10.35
C THR A 717 -1.74 -39.58 10.70
N SER A 718 -1.46 -40.03 11.92
CA SER A 718 -0.10 -40.39 12.31
C SER A 718 0.35 -41.65 11.58
N LEU A 719 1.56 -41.63 11.01
CA LEU A 719 2.12 -42.70 10.20
C LEU A 719 3.39 -43.28 10.87
N LEU A 720 3.56 -44.59 10.81
CA LEU A 720 4.71 -45.31 11.37
C LEU A 720 5.98 -44.94 10.62
#